data_AF-A0A1W5D2E6-F1
#
_entry.id   AF-A0A1W5D2E6-F1
#
_cell.length_a   1.000
_cell.length_b   1.000
_cell.length_c   1.000
_cell.angle_alpha   90.00
_cell.angle_beta   90.00
_cell.angle_gamma   90.00
#
_symmetry.space_group_name_H-M   'P 1'
#
loop_
_entity.id
_entity.type
_entity.pdbx_description
1 polymer ?
#
loop_
_entity_poly.entity_id
_entity_poly.type
_entity_poly.pdbx_seq_one_letter_code
_entity_poly.pdbx_strand_id
1 'polypeptide(L)'
;MKAFAVASTALAAATFFAASAVAATSADPIVIKGSKFFYKTNGTEFFIKGIAYQQDVGGNGSTTVGSSTFTDPLADPVGCKRDIPLLQQLSTNTIRVYAINASQDHSQCMQMLQDAGIYLIADLSQPTISINRDTPQWNDEVYKQYTSVVDALQNYTNVLGFFAGNEVANSVNTTGASAFVKAAVRDMKAYIKQQNYRAIGVGYATADVSDIRIQLADYFNCGPAADAIDFWGYNIYSWCGNSSYSLSGYETRTEEFANYTVPAFFAEYGCNTVEPRDFTEVAALFGPDMTSVWSGGIVYEYFQEANNYGLVQINGDTASKLPDFTAYSSQIAMVTPSAVNSASYTATNTVARACPTTGVAWEAATALPPTPNQQLCSCMLPALSCIAKPNSNDTAVESLFAEVCGLVQGVCDGITANGTTGVYGAYSVCNGTEQLSWAFNAYYQNQKGTQNNDACDFNGAATTQAAASPTGSCSSLISQAGSAGTGTVTSVPSGTGSGSGSSSSGKATATKKGAAGMVTVPSFSFGMLSLGVYVMAAAMYNPTPSVLEKAEEPRDSCSTKERKKQSMDVHFKHTELFGGAIVVDLPEGFRDVSTIRQVPDNQEVYLDAAGFTSIIFDITERVRDVATDDEALRFHLHDIVESGDGVRVWRSGAVECEKLPPSTPTLHLVATLPSPPRPSSTAPAPTLILLSLLLIRFAAQDSDIVVTINVPFVPGSYDAEDVDFDKGKWGRLGEVAEKIRERVVGSFEVREWGLFGEGE
;
A
#
# COMPACT_ATOMS: atom_id res chain seq x y z
N MET A 1 28.67 -53.20 -62.48
CA MET A 1 27.20 -53.37 -62.52
C MET A 1 26.73 -53.76 -61.13
N LYS A 2 25.82 -52.96 -60.54
CA LYS A 2 24.97 -53.19 -59.35
C LYS A 2 25.69 -53.41 -58.00
N ALA A 3 25.29 -52.88 -56.86
CA ALA A 3 24.38 -51.81 -56.44
C ALA A 3 24.66 -51.56 -54.93
N PHE A 4 24.22 -50.40 -54.44
CA PHE A 4 24.31 -49.84 -53.09
C PHE A 4 23.81 -50.74 -51.93
N ALA A 5 24.43 -50.59 -50.73
CA ALA A 5 23.71 -50.31 -49.46
C ALA A 5 24.68 -50.05 -48.27
N VAL A 6 24.69 -48.79 -47.83
CA VAL A 6 24.78 -48.19 -46.47
C VAL A 6 25.27 -49.04 -45.28
N ALA A 7 26.34 -48.58 -44.62
CA ALA A 7 26.43 -48.53 -43.15
C ALA A 7 27.45 -47.46 -42.73
N SER A 8 26.94 -46.45 -42.02
CA SER A 8 27.63 -45.20 -41.69
C SER A 8 28.50 -45.30 -40.42
N THR A 9 29.61 -44.58 -40.50
CA THR A 9 30.44 -43.98 -39.43
C THR A 9 29.89 -43.96 -38.00
N ALA A 10 30.68 -44.49 -37.06
CA ALA A 10 30.66 -44.10 -35.65
C ALA A 10 32.10 -44.13 -35.10
N LEU A 11 32.73 -42.95 -35.03
CA LEU A 11 33.96 -42.74 -34.27
C LEU A 11 33.87 -41.39 -33.54
N ALA A 12 34.25 -41.42 -32.26
CA ALA A 12 34.51 -40.30 -31.35
C ALA A 12 33.33 -39.62 -30.63
N ALA A 13 33.12 -40.01 -29.36
CA ALA A 13 32.69 -39.13 -28.26
C ALA A 13 33.17 -39.79 -26.94
N ALA A 14 34.28 -39.29 -26.37
CA ALA A 14 34.28 -38.35 -25.24
C ALA A 14 34.15 -39.05 -23.86
N THR A 15 35.26 -39.63 -23.40
CA THR A 15 35.52 -39.92 -21.99
C THR A 15 36.33 -38.78 -21.37
N PHE A 16 35.65 -37.85 -20.72
CA PHE A 16 36.23 -36.96 -19.69
C PHE A 16 35.12 -36.56 -18.70
N PHE A 17 34.73 -37.49 -17.82
CA PHE A 17 34.11 -37.14 -16.54
C PHE A 17 35.25 -36.87 -15.55
N ALA A 18 35.84 -35.67 -15.64
CA ALA A 18 36.54 -35.10 -14.51
C ALA A 18 35.48 -34.44 -13.63
N ALA A 19 35.16 -35.09 -12.51
CA ALA A 19 34.42 -34.46 -11.43
C ALA A 19 35.30 -33.34 -10.87
N SER A 20 35.15 -32.14 -11.42
CA SER A 20 35.62 -30.92 -10.78
C SER A 20 34.84 -30.81 -9.48
N ALA A 21 35.54 -30.89 -8.35
CA ALA A 21 34.99 -30.44 -7.08
C ALA A 21 34.48 -29.01 -7.31
N VAL A 22 33.16 -28.84 -7.25
CA VAL A 22 32.53 -27.52 -7.25
C VAL A 22 32.95 -26.90 -5.92
N ALA A 23 34.05 -26.15 -5.92
CA ALA A 23 34.22 -25.13 -4.91
C ALA A 23 32.94 -24.28 -4.99
N ALA A 24 32.19 -24.17 -3.89
CA ALA A 24 31.01 -23.32 -3.81
C ALA A 24 31.42 -21.90 -4.22
N THR A 25 31.22 -21.56 -5.49
CA THR A 25 31.48 -20.22 -5.99
C THR A 25 30.30 -19.39 -5.53
N SER A 26 30.53 -18.53 -4.55
CA SER A 26 29.54 -17.54 -4.14
C SER A 26 28.97 -16.85 -5.38
N ALA A 27 27.64 -16.73 -5.49
CA ALA A 27 27.00 -16.01 -6.59
C ALA A 27 27.64 -14.61 -6.76
N ASP A 28 27.87 -14.18 -7.99
CA ASP A 28 28.49 -12.89 -8.27
C ASP A 28 27.57 -11.75 -7.79
N PRO A 29 27.96 -10.92 -6.81
CA PRO A 29 27.08 -9.88 -6.31
C PRO A 29 26.54 -8.97 -7.43
N ILE A 30 25.30 -8.53 -7.29
CA ILE A 30 24.74 -7.49 -8.17
C ILE A 30 25.12 -6.11 -7.62
N VAL A 31 25.53 -5.21 -8.51
CA VAL A 31 25.87 -3.82 -8.22
C VAL A 31 25.04 -2.88 -9.08
N ILE A 32 24.82 -1.67 -8.57
CA ILE A 32 24.05 -0.63 -9.24
C ILE A 32 25.01 0.38 -9.89
N LYS A 33 24.74 0.73 -11.15
CA LYS A 33 25.41 1.84 -11.84
C LYS A 33 24.36 2.60 -12.64
N GLY A 34 24.12 3.86 -12.28
CA GLY A 34 23.03 4.65 -12.86
C GLY A 34 21.68 3.94 -12.68
N SER A 35 20.90 3.84 -13.75
CA SER A 35 19.57 3.23 -13.74
C SER A 35 19.56 1.72 -14.03
N LYS A 36 20.70 1.02 -13.91
CA LYS A 36 20.82 -0.40 -14.27
C LYS A 36 21.56 -1.23 -13.21
N PHE A 37 21.20 -2.51 -13.14
CA PHE A 37 21.89 -3.53 -12.35
C PHE A 37 22.93 -4.27 -13.19
N PHE A 38 24.05 -4.65 -12.58
CA PHE A 38 25.13 -5.37 -13.23
C PHE A 38 25.72 -6.46 -12.34
N TYR A 39 26.13 -7.57 -12.93
CA TYR A 39 27.02 -8.52 -12.27
C TYR A 39 28.36 -7.83 -11.93
N LYS A 40 28.79 -7.92 -10.67
CA LYS A 40 30.00 -7.21 -10.20
C LYS A 40 31.28 -7.64 -10.92
N THR A 41 31.40 -8.92 -11.25
CA THR A 41 32.66 -9.48 -11.78
C THR A 41 32.78 -9.31 -13.29
N ASN A 42 31.73 -9.63 -14.06
CA ASN A 42 31.78 -9.57 -15.53
C ASN A 42 31.15 -8.29 -16.13
N GLY A 43 30.40 -7.53 -15.34
CA GLY A 43 29.78 -6.28 -15.75
C GLY A 43 28.59 -6.42 -16.69
N THR A 44 28.09 -7.61 -16.99
CA THR A 44 26.88 -7.80 -17.81
C THR A 44 25.66 -7.28 -17.05
N GLU A 45 24.76 -6.58 -17.75
CA GLU A 45 23.50 -6.12 -17.19
C GLU A 45 22.65 -7.27 -16.66
N PHE A 46 22.07 -7.06 -15.48
CA PHE A 46 21.22 -8.02 -14.79
C PHE A 46 19.75 -7.59 -14.92
N PHE A 47 18.94 -8.42 -15.57
CA PHE A 47 17.49 -8.26 -15.61
C PHE A 47 16.84 -9.23 -14.62
N ILE A 48 15.93 -8.72 -13.78
CA ILE A 48 15.17 -9.49 -12.81
C ILE A 48 14.13 -10.33 -13.56
N LYS A 49 14.23 -11.65 -13.45
CA LYS A 49 13.21 -12.64 -13.80
C LYS A 49 12.72 -13.25 -12.50
N GLY A 50 11.81 -12.54 -11.85
CA GLY A 50 11.50 -12.75 -10.44
C GLY A 50 10.18 -13.45 -10.18
N ILE A 51 10.06 -14.03 -8.99
CA ILE A 51 8.80 -14.55 -8.44
C ILE A 51 8.69 -14.17 -6.96
N ALA A 52 7.53 -13.69 -6.52
CA ALA A 52 7.20 -13.49 -5.11
C ALA A 52 7.09 -14.85 -4.39
N TYR A 53 7.85 -15.05 -3.32
CA TYR A 53 8.03 -16.33 -2.64
C TYR A 53 7.79 -16.17 -1.14
N GLN A 54 6.52 -16.17 -0.73
CA GLN A 54 6.09 -16.02 0.66
C GLN A 54 4.79 -16.77 0.89
N GLN A 55 4.62 -17.35 2.08
CA GLN A 55 3.35 -17.94 2.52
C GLN A 55 2.84 -17.20 3.76
N ASP A 56 1.53 -17.20 3.96
CA ASP A 56 0.85 -16.72 5.16
C ASP A 56 1.12 -15.22 5.44
N VAL A 57 1.29 -14.46 4.38
CA VAL A 57 1.40 -13.00 4.41
C VAL A 57 0.39 -12.48 3.40
N GLY A 58 -0.51 -11.61 3.85
CA GLY A 58 -1.49 -10.97 2.98
C GLY A 58 -0.82 -10.08 1.93
N GLY A 59 -1.62 -9.63 0.96
CA GLY A 59 -1.17 -8.71 -0.08
C GLY A 59 -0.38 -7.54 0.52
N ASN A 60 0.69 -7.15 -0.15
CA ASN A 60 1.61 -6.09 0.27
C ASN A 60 2.43 -6.33 1.55
N GLY A 61 2.63 -7.56 1.99
CA GLY A 61 3.38 -7.80 3.23
C GLY A 61 2.54 -7.58 4.50
N SER A 62 1.22 -7.45 4.35
CA SER A 62 0.26 -7.22 5.45
C SER A 62 -0.12 -8.54 6.14
N THR A 63 -0.77 -8.48 7.32
CA THR A 63 -1.41 -9.65 7.93
C THR A 63 -2.70 -9.99 7.19
N THR A 64 -2.99 -11.28 6.99
CA THR A 64 -4.36 -11.78 6.78
C THR A 64 -5.16 -11.58 8.08
N VAL A 65 -6.40 -11.11 8.01
CA VAL A 65 -7.25 -10.86 9.20
C VAL A 65 -7.22 -12.07 10.14
N GLY A 66 -6.73 -11.85 11.38
CA GLY A 66 -6.68 -12.87 12.44
C GLY A 66 -5.38 -13.68 12.57
N SER A 67 -4.40 -13.53 11.68
CA SER A 67 -3.08 -14.17 11.79
C SER A 67 -1.96 -13.13 11.96
N SER A 68 -1.34 -13.11 13.14
CA SER A 68 -0.11 -12.34 13.40
C SER A 68 1.16 -13.12 13.03
N THR A 69 0.99 -14.30 12.43
CA THR A 69 2.06 -15.24 12.11
C THR A 69 2.25 -15.30 10.61
N PHE A 70 3.50 -15.11 10.20
CA PHE A 70 3.96 -15.37 8.83
C PHE A 70 4.85 -16.60 8.84
N THR A 71 4.96 -17.28 7.70
CA THR A 71 5.91 -18.36 7.49
C THR A 71 7.16 -17.79 6.84
N ASP A 72 8.34 -17.91 7.47
CA ASP A 72 9.63 -17.54 6.87
C ASP A 72 10.09 -18.66 5.93
N PRO A 73 9.99 -18.49 4.59
CA PRO A 73 10.33 -19.55 3.67
C PRO A 73 11.84 -19.77 3.57
N LEU A 74 12.66 -18.79 3.96
CA LEU A 74 14.12 -18.91 3.94
C LEU A 74 14.65 -19.71 5.14
N ALA A 75 13.84 -19.85 6.19
CA ALA A 75 14.10 -20.70 7.34
C ALA A 75 13.49 -22.11 7.21
N ASP A 76 13.00 -22.48 6.01
CA ASP A 76 12.50 -23.82 5.68
C ASP A 76 13.37 -24.51 4.59
N PRO A 77 14.45 -25.21 4.99
CA PRO A 77 15.28 -25.94 4.04
C PRO A 77 14.54 -27.03 3.26
N VAL A 78 13.46 -27.59 3.80
CA VAL A 78 12.69 -28.65 3.12
C VAL A 78 11.85 -28.02 2.01
N GLY A 79 11.13 -26.94 2.31
CA GLY A 79 10.40 -26.13 1.33
C GLY A 79 11.33 -25.60 0.23
N CYS A 80 12.44 -24.96 0.57
CA CYS A 80 13.39 -24.46 -0.42
C CYS A 80 13.91 -25.57 -1.34
N LYS A 81 14.27 -26.73 -0.79
CA LYS A 81 14.75 -27.87 -1.59
C LYS A 81 13.68 -28.41 -2.54
N ARG A 82 12.41 -28.39 -2.13
CA ARG A 82 11.26 -28.79 -2.96
C ARG A 82 11.03 -27.78 -4.09
N ASP A 83 11.12 -26.49 -3.78
CA ASP A 83 10.65 -25.41 -4.65
C ASP A 83 11.71 -24.91 -5.65
N ILE A 84 12.99 -24.91 -5.29
CA ILE A 84 14.08 -24.43 -6.17
C ILE A 84 14.09 -25.12 -7.55
N PRO A 85 13.91 -26.46 -7.69
CA PRO A 85 13.81 -27.10 -8.99
C PRO A 85 12.62 -26.62 -9.85
N LEU A 86 11.55 -26.14 -9.22
CA LEU A 86 10.39 -25.55 -9.91
C LEU A 86 10.66 -24.10 -10.30
N LEU A 87 11.28 -23.30 -9.42
CA LEU A 87 11.76 -21.95 -9.73
C LEU A 87 12.74 -21.97 -10.92
N GLN A 88 13.66 -22.93 -10.98
CA GLN A 88 14.57 -23.08 -12.12
C GLN A 88 13.84 -23.39 -13.44
N GLN A 89 12.75 -24.17 -13.40
CA GLN A 89 11.90 -24.43 -14.59
C GLN A 89 11.15 -23.18 -15.05
N LEU A 90 10.93 -22.22 -14.15
CA LEU A 90 10.34 -20.92 -14.46
C LEU A 90 11.41 -19.89 -14.89
N SER A 91 12.67 -20.32 -15.09
CA SER A 91 13.80 -19.44 -15.39
C SER A 91 14.00 -18.31 -14.36
N THR A 92 13.56 -18.54 -13.12
CA THR A 92 13.67 -17.57 -12.03
C THR A 92 15.12 -17.33 -11.68
N ASN A 93 15.52 -16.06 -11.63
CA ASN A 93 16.83 -15.65 -11.11
C ASN A 93 16.72 -14.77 -9.86
N THR A 94 15.51 -14.40 -9.43
CA THR A 94 15.29 -13.55 -8.26
C THR A 94 14.02 -14.00 -7.54
N ILE A 95 14.04 -14.02 -6.22
CA ILE A 95 12.82 -14.12 -5.41
C ILE A 95 12.64 -12.85 -4.59
N ARG A 96 11.38 -12.47 -4.37
CA ARG A 96 11.01 -11.46 -3.37
C ARG A 96 10.42 -12.15 -2.15
N VAL A 97 10.90 -11.82 -0.96
CA VAL A 97 10.40 -12.34 0.31
C VAL A 97 9.97 -11.15 1.17
N TYR A 98 8.71 -11.11 1.58
CA TYR A 98 8.08 -9.96 2.25
C TYR A 98 8.31 -9.92 3.76
N ALA A 99 8.60 -11.08 4.37
CA ALA A 99 8.83 -11.18 5.80
C ALA A 99 9.75 -12.35 6.12
N ILE A 100 10.82 -12.06 6.89
CA ILE A 100 11.71 -13.07 7.46
C ILE A 100 11.81 -12.91 8.97
N ASN A 101 12.09 -14.00 9.66
CA ASN A 101 12.45 -13.99 11.06
C ASN A 101 13.98 -13.95 11.18
N ALA A 102 14.53 -12.75 11.38
CA ALA A 102 15.97 -12.52 11.47
C ALA A 102 16.69 -13.33 12.58
N SER A 103 15.96 -13.93 13.53
CA SER A 103 16.55 -14.80 14.57
C SER A 103 16.71 -16.26 14.15
N GLN A 104 16.17 -16.67 13.01
CA GLN A 104 16.29 -18.04 12.48
C GLN A 104 17.52 -18.21 11.59
N ASP A 105 17.90 -19.46 11.31
CA ASP A 105 19.02 -19.78 10.44
C ASP A 105 18.56 -19.90 8.98
N HIS A 106 19.04 -18.99 8.13
CA HIS A 106 18.74 -18.97 6.69
C HIS A 106 19.82 -19.64 5.84
N SER A 107 20.91 -20.14 6.45
CA SER A 107 22.12 -20.53 5.73
C SER A 107 21.89 -21.62 4.68
N GLN A 108 21.11 -22.66 5.00
CA GLN A 108 20.86 -23.77 4.08
C GLN A 108 20.03 -23.35 2.88
N CYS A 109 18.94 -22.62 3.07
CA CYS A 109 18.12 -22.16 1.95
C CYS A 109 18.87 -21.15 1.09
N MET A 110 19.54 -20.17 1.70
CA MET A 110 20.33 -19.18 0.97
C MET A 110 21.46 -19.80 0.16
N GLN A 111 22.12 -20.83 0.69
CA GLN A 111 23.11 -21.59 -0.08
C GLN A 111 22.48 -22.31 -1.27
N MET A 112 21.34 -22.99 -1.10
CA MET A 112 20.67 -23.66 -2.22
C MET A 112 20.19 -22.67 -3.30
N LEU A 113 19.68 -21.50 -2.90
CA LEU A 113 19.33 -20.42 -3.82
C LEU A 113 20.57 -19.91 -4.58
N GLN A 114 21.69 -19.73 -3.86
CA GLN A 114 22.96 -19.31 -4.45
C GLN A 114 23.50 -20.32 -5.46
N ASP A 115 23.47 -21.62 -5.12
CA ASP A 115 23.88 -22.72 -6.00
C ASP A 115 22.99 -22.80 -7.26
N ALA A 116 21.72 -22.40 -7.12
CA ALA A 116 20.76 -22.32 -8.22
C ALA A 116 20.87 -21.02 -9.04
N GLY A 117 21.70 -20.07 -8.63
CA GLY A 117 21.83 -18.75 -9.28
C GLY A 117 20.64 -17.81 -9.03
N ILE A 118 19.89 -18.04 -7.95
CA ILE A 118 18.71 -17.26 -7.56
C ILE A 118 19.10 -16.22 -6.49
N TYR A 119 18.77 -14.95 -6.77
CA TYR A 119 18.99 -13.80 -5.91
C TYR A 119 17.78 -13.52 -5.03
N LEU A 120 17.98 -12.76 -3.95
CA LEU A 120 16.95 -12.36 -3.00
C LEU A 120 16.81 -10.84 -2.98
N ILE A 121 15.57 -10.36 -3.10
CA ILE A 121 15.16 -9.04 -2.59
C ILE A 121 14.30 -9.31 -1.36
N ALA A 122 14.68 -8.77 -0.21
CA ALA A 122 13.95 -8.94 1.04
C ALA A 122 13.35 -7.62 1.50
N ASP A 123 12.08 -7.64 1.88
CA ASP A 123 11.47 -6.52 2.60
C ASP A 123 12.02 -6.52 4.05
N LEU A 124 12.33 -5.35 4.59
CA LEU A 124 12.90 -5.21 5.94
C LEU A 124 11.85 -5.30 7.04
N SER A 125 10.61 -4.97 6.70
CA SER A 125 9.45 -5.08 7.57
C SER A 125 8.99 -6.51 7.76
N GLN A 126 8.11 -6.69 8.73
CA GLN A 126 7.22 -7.84 8.82
C GLN A 126 5.81 -7.34 9.13
N PRO A 127 4.75 -8.16 8.99
CA PRO A 127 3.37 -7.69 9.06
C PRO A 127 3.00 -6.92 10.33
N THR A 128 3.67 -7.24 11.45
CA THR A 128 3.40 -6.63 12.76
C THR A 128 4.44 -5.60 13.20
N ILE A 129 5.53 -5.41 12.45
CA ILE A 129 6.56 -4.42 12.71
C ILE A 129 6.94 -3.78 11.38
N SER A 130 6.24 -2.71 11.05
CA SER A 130 6.34 -1.94 9.82
C SER A 130 6.00 -0.47 10.11
N ILE A 131 6.26 0.41 9.13
CA ILE A 131 5.76 1.78 9.20
C ILE A 131 4.25 1.72 8.91
N ASN A 132 3.44 1.99 9.93
CA ASN A 132 1.98 2.11 9.78
C ASN A 132 1.67 3.35 8.93
N ARG A 133 0.81 3.22 7.92
CA ARG A 133 0.47 4.36 7.05
C ARG A 133 -0.41 5.42 7.72
N ASP A 134 -1.27 5.00 8.65
CA ASP A 134 -2.25 5.86 9.32
C ASP A 134 -1.61 6.59 10.50
N THR A 135 -0.70 5.91 11.19
CA THR A 135 0.05 6.44 12.35
C THR A 135 1.55 6.21 12.17
N PRO A 136 2.19 6.86 11.17
CA PRO A 136 3.55 6.53 10.78
C PRO A 136 4.57 6.86 11.86
N GLN A 137 5.43 5.89 12.13
CA GLN A 137 6.52 5.99 13.09
C GLN A 137 7.79 5.39 12.50
N TRP A 138 8.90 6.08 12.76
CA TRP A 138 10.25 5.57 12.55
C TRP A 138 10.95 5.59 13.91
N ASN A 139 10.79 4.51 14.65
CA ASN A 139 11.16 4.38 16.06
C ASN A 139 12.17 3.24 16.27
N ASP A 140 12.63 3.06 17.51
CA ASP A 140 13.62 2.04 17.85
C ASP A 140 13.18 0.60 17.53
N GLU A 141 11.89 0.28 17.60
CA GLU A 141 11.37 -1.06 17.30
C GLU A 141 11.47 -1.38 15.81
N VAL A 142 10.99 -0.47 14.95
CA VAL A 142 11.06 -0.64 13.50
C VAL A 142 12.52 -0.61 13.03
N TYR A 143 13.34 0.30 13.56
CA TYR A 143 14.77 0.35 13.27
C TYR A 143 15.49 -0.95 13.64
N LYS A 144 15.21 -1.50 14.82
CA LYS A 144 15.79 -2.78 15.26
C LYS A 144 15.37 -3.94 14.37
N GLN A 145 14.11 -4.01 13.98
CA GLN A 145 13.63 -5.02 13.03
C GLN A 145 14.43 -4.94 11.71
N TYR A 146 14.54 -3.75 11.14
CA TYR A 146 15.18 -3.56 9.84
C TYR A 146 16.68 -3.89 9.89
N THR A 147 17.38 -3.40 10.91
CA THR A 147 18.81 -3.73 11.11
C THR A 147 19.05 -5.21 11.36
N SER A 148 18.15 -5.90 12.07
CA SER A 148 18.26 -7.35 12.29
C SER A 148 18.14 -8.13 10.99
N VAL A 149 17.23 -7.74 10.09
CA VAL A 149 17.11 -8.36 8.75
C VAL A 149 18.37 -8.13 7.92
N VAL A 150 18.91 -6.91 7.93
CA VAL A 150 20.19 -6.59 7.26
C VAL A 150 21.32 -7.47 7.81
N ASP A 151 21.47 -7.56 9.13
CA ASP A 151 22.53 -8.34 9.77
C ASP A 151 22.44 -9.84 9.46
N ALA A 152 21.22 -10.39 9.44
CA ALA A 152 20.97 -11.79 9.11
C ALA A 152 21.34 -12.12 7.65
N LEU A 153 21.14 -11.18 6.71
CA LEU A 153 21.24 -11.45 5.28
C LEU A 153 22.51 -10.90 4.59
N GLN A 154 23.20 -9.90 5.14
CA GLN A 154 24.25 -9.16 4.41
C GLN A 154 25.42 -10.03 3.91
N ASN A 155 25.74 -11.14 4.60
CA ASN A 155 26.83 -12.04 4.23
C ASN A 155 26.55 -12.84 2.94
N TYR A 156 25.29 -12.99 2.54
CA TYR A 156 24.94 -13.74 1.34
C TYR A 156 25.11 -12.87 0.09
N THR A 157 25.97 -13.31 -0.84
CA THR A 157 26.28 -12.51 -2.05
C THR A 157 25.13 -12.45 -3.05
N ASN A 158 24.19 -13.39 -2.98
CA ASN A 158 22.96 -13.39 -3.77
C ASN A 158 21.85 -12.51 -3.18
N VAL A 159 22.09 -11.76 -2.09
CA VAL A 159 21.17 -10.70 -1.67
C VAL A 159 21.35 -9.49 -2.58
N LEU A 160 20.35 -9.22 -3.41
CA LEU A 160 20.36 -8.13 -4.40
C LEU A 160 20.09 -6.79 -3.73
N GLY A 161 19.09 -6.73 -2.84
CA GLY A 161 18.66 -5.49 -2.22
C GLY A 161 17.61 -5.68 -1.14
N PHE A 162 17.27 -4.58 -0.48
CA PHE A 162 16.24 -4.52 0.55
C PHE A 162 15.14 -3.52 0.22
N PHE A 163 13.88 -3.83 0.50
CA PHE A 163 12.81 -2.83 0.51
C PHE A 163 12.61 -2.27 1.92
N ALA A 164 12.71 -0.95 2.06
CA ALA A 164 12.47 -0.24 3.32
C ALA A 164 10.98 0.12 3.55
N GLY A 165 10.11 -0.30 2.64
CA GLY A 165 8.68 -0.11 2.72
C GLY A 165 8.01 -0.67 1.46
N ASN A 166 6.76 -1.09 1.63
CA ASN A 166 5.92 -1.61 0.55
C ASN A 166 4.52 -1.04 0.67
N GLU A 167 4.12 -0.24 -0.32
CA GLU A 167 2.79 0.40 -0.40
C GLU A 167 2.34 1.06 0.92
N VAL A 168 3.27 1.76 1.57
CA VAL A 168 2.97 2.46 2.82
C VAL A 168 1.98 3.59 2.51
N ALA A 169 2.39 4.54 1.67
CA ALA A 169 1.47 5.47 1.05
C ALA A 169 0.76 4.77 -0.12
N ASN A 170 -0.56 4.61 0.00
CA ASN A 170 -1.42 3.95 -1.00
C ASN A 170 -2.69 4.76 -1.31
N SER A 171 -2.75 6.00 -0.84
CA SER A 171 -3.86 6.94 -1.03
C SER A 171 -3.36 8.37 -0.77
N VAL A 172 -4.12 9.37 -1.19
CA VAL A 172 -3.76 10.79 -1.00
C VAL A 172 -3.52 11.13 0.48
N ASN A 173 -4.39 10.64 1.37
CA ASN A 173 -4.34 10.90 2.81
C ASN A 173 -3.21 10.16 3.54
N THR A 174 -2.50 9.23 2.89
CA THR A 174 -1.38 8.49 3.51
C THR A 174 -0.01 8.94 3.02
N THR A 175 0.04 9.98 2.16
CA THR A 175 1.29 10.45 1.55
C THR A 175 2.31 10.92 2.59
N GLY A 176 1.88 11.51 3.71
CA GLY A 176 2.74 11.94 4.81
C GLY A 176 3.62 10.82 5.40
N ALA A 177 3.18 9.56 5.33
CA ALA A 177 3.97 8.41 5.78
C ALA A 177 5.26 8.21 4.94
N SER A 178 5.32 8.75 3.73
CA SER A 178 6.49 8.65 2.84
C SER A 178 7.75 9.26 3.46
N ALA A 179 7.61 10.29 4.31
CA ALA A 179 8.75 10.89 5.01
C ALA A 179 9.45 9.90 5.96
N PHE A 180 8.67 9.03 6.61
CA PHE A 180 9.18 8.01 7.52
C PHE A 180 9.87 6.87 6.74
N VAL A 181 9.29 6.45 5.61
CA VAL A 181 9.93 5.45 4.73
C VAL A 181 11.24 6.00 4.17
N LYS A 182 11.28 7.27 3.77
CA LYS A 182 12.50 7.91 3.26
C LYS A 182 13.58 8.05 4.35
N ALA A 183 13.19 8.30 5.61
CA ALA A 183 14.12 8.19 6.74
C ALA A 183 14.63 6.76 6.94
N ALA A 184 13.78 5.75 6.78
CA ALA A 184 14.20 4.35 6.85
C ALA A 184 15.22 4.00 5.76
N VAL A 185 15.01 4.47 4.52
CA VAL A 185 15.99 4.35 3.43
C VAL A 185 17.33 4.97 3.81
N ARG A 186 17.32 6.24 4.24
CA ARG A 186 18.52 6.96 4.69
C ARG A 186 19.29 6.17 5.74
N ASP A 187 18.58 5.71 6.76
CA ASP A 187 19.19 5.11 7.93
C ASP A 187 19.67 3.69 7.68
N MET A 188 18.98 2.90 6.86
CA MET A 188 19.43 1.55 6.50
C MET A 188 20.68 1.59 5.60
N LYS A 189 20.74 2.56 4.67
CA LYS A 189 21.96 2.82 3.89
C LYS A 189 23.12 3.26 4.78
N ALA A 190 22.85 4.14 5.75
CA ALA A 190 23.84 4.57 6.73
C ALA A 190 24.34 3.41 7.60
N TYR A 191 23.43 2.53 8.07
CA TYR A 191 23.75 1.37 8.88
C TYR A 191 24.64 0.37 8.12
N ILE A 192 24.25 -0.03 6.90
CA ILE A 192 25.03 -0.92 6.02
C ILE A 192 26.46 -0.38 5.85
N LYS A 193 26.59 0.93 5.60
CA LYS A 193 27.90 1.58 5.47
C LYS A 193 28.68 1.62 6.78
N GLN A 194 28.04 1.93 7.89
CA GLN A 194 28.66 2.02 9.23
C GLN A 194 29.20 0.67 9.70
N GLN A 195 28.48 -0.43 9.40
CA GLN A 195 28.92 -1.79 9.71
C GLN A 195 30.02 -2.31 8.78
N ASN A 196 30.40 -1.53 7.76
CA ASN A 196 31.36 -1.94 6.73
C ASN A 196 30.92 -3.24 6.02
N TYR A 197 29.62 -3.39 5.80
CA TYR A 197 29.07 -4.48 5.00
C TYR A 197 29.31 -4.23 3.50
N ARG A 198 29.06 -5.26 2.70
CA ARG A 198 29.00 -5.10 1.24
C ARG A 198 27.94 -4.05 0.89
N ALA A 199 28.19 -3.25 -0.14
CA ALA A 199 27.17 -2.39 -0.71
C ALA A 199 25.98 -3.23 -1.20
N ILE A 200 24.84 -3.05 -0.54
CA ILE A 200 23.54 -3.65 -0.88
C ILE A 200 22.56 -2.47 -0.96
N GLY A 201 21.79 -2.40 -2.05
CA GLY A 201 20.87 -1.27 -2.26
C GLY A 201 19.67 -1.35 -1.32
N VAL A 202 19.15 -0.18 -0.94
CA VAL A 202 17.87 -0.05 -0.22
C VAL A 202 16.88 0.72 -1.10
N GLY A 203 15.78 0.08 -1.46
CA GLY A 203 14.73 0.62 -2.32
C GLY A 203 13.38 0.76 -1.62
N TYR A 204 12.37 1.08 -2.43
CA TYR A 204 10.96 1.15 -2.03
C TYR A 204 10.07 0.44 -3.06
N ALA A 205 9.07 -0.30 -2.59
CA ALA A 205 8.05 -0.90 -3.44
C ALA A 205 6.73 -0.13 -3.29
N THR A 206 6.07 0.20 -4.40
CA THR A 206 4.90 1.07 -4.40
C THR A 206 3.70 0.52 -5.15
N ALA A 207 2.52 0.99 -4.77
CA ALA A 207 1.25 0.75 -5.45
C ALA A 207 1.10 1.63 -6.70
N ASP A 208 0.34 1.16 -7.70
CA ASP A 208 -0.04 1.98 -8.87
C ASP A 208 -1.30 2.84 -8.59
N VAL A 209 -1.17 3.82 -7.70
CA VAL A 209 -2.25 4.76 -7.36
C VAL A 209 -2.14 6.02 -8.22
N SER A 210 -3.11 6.23 -9.12
CA SER A 210 -3.04 7.26 -10.17
C SER A 210 -2.76 8.66 -9.66
N ASP A 211 -3.28 9.01 -8.48
CA ASP A 211 -3.28 10.38 -7.96
C ASP A 211 -1.94 10.77 -7.32
N ILE A 212 -1.15 9.76 -6.92
CA ILE A 212 0.08 9.94 -6.13
C ILE A 212 1.32 9.24 -6.72
N ARG A 213 1.18 8.37 -7.72
CA ARG A 213 2.29 7.56 -8.25
C ARG A 213 3.49 8.36 -8.75
N ILE A 214 3.24 9.50 -9.41
CA ILE A 214 4.32 10.36 -9.93
C ILE A 214 5.02 11.04 -8.76
N GLN A 215 4.24 11.54 -7.80
CA GLN A 215 4.74 12.21 -6.61
C GLN A 215 5.54 11.24 -5.74
N LEU A 216 5.11 9.97 -5.61
CA LEU A 216 5.89 8.93 -4.94
C LEU A 216 7.22 8.70 -5.66
N ALA A 217 7.19 8.49 -6.98
CA ALA A 217 8.40 8.27 -7.77
C ALA A 217 9.38 9.45 -7.64
N ASP A 218 8.88 10.68 -7.73
CA ASP A 218 9.66 11.89 -7.60
C ASP A 218 10.20 12.05 -6.17
N TYR A 219 9.38 11.85 -5.14
CA TYR A 219 9.75 12.05 -3.75
C TYR A 219 10.85 11.08 -3.30
N PHE A 220 10.76 9.80 -3.67
CA PHE A 220 11.81 8.83 -3.31
C PHE A 220 13.10 9.02 -4.11
N ASN A 221 13.06 9.71 -5.26
CA ASN A 221 14.25 10.02 -6.06
C ASN A 221 14.87 11.40 -5.77
N CYS A 222 14.13 12.31 -5.14
CA CYS A 222 14.57 13.68 -4.92
C CYS A 222 15.49 13.84 -3.70
N GLY A 223 16.16 15.00 -3.61
CA GLY A 223 16.95 15.39 -2.45
C GLY A 223 18.35 14.77 -2.42
N PRO A 224 19.00 14.72 -1.25
CA PRO A 224 20.33 14.12 -1.11
C PRO A 224 20.33 12.64 -1.48
N ALA A 225 21.39 12.17 -2.17
CA ALA A 225 21.53 10.77 -2.55
C ALA A 225 21.59 9.79 -1.36
N ALA A 226 21.89 10.29 -0.16
CA ALA A 226 21.82 9.51 1.08
C ALA A 226 20.36 9.15 1.44
N ASP A 227 19.42 10.05 1.15
CA ASP A 227 17.99 9.92 1.50
C ASP A 227 17.18 9.29 0.36
N ALA A 228 17.65 9.43 -0.88
CA ALA A 228 17.03 8.81 -2.04
C ALA A 228 17.22 7.29 -2.05
N ILE A 229 16.24 6.59 -2.61
CA ILE A 229 16.30 5.12 -2.83
C ILE A 229 17.44 4.74 -3.78
N ASP A 230 17.93 3.50 -3.65
CA ASP A 230 18.90 2.93 -4.58
C ASP A 230 18.24 2.20 -5.75
N PHE A 231 16.98 1.79 -5.62
CA PHE A 231 16.16 1.21 -6.69
C PHE A 231 14.66 1.37 -6.39
N TRP A 232 13.85 1.31 -7.44
CA TRP A 232 12.41 1.47 -7.41
C TRP A 232 11.69 0.18 -7.81
N GLY A 233 10.79 -0.27 -6.93
CA GLY A 233 9.89 -1.38 -7.17
C GLY A 233 8.48 -0.89 -7.44
N TYR A 234 7.87 -1.34 -8.53
CA TYR A 234 6.52 -0.95 -8.89
C TYR A 234 5.58 -2.16 -8.90
N ASN A 235 4.58 -2.18 -8.03
CA ASN A 235 3.55 -3.22 -8.03
C ASN A 235 2.47 -2.80 -9.03
N ILE A 236 2.47 -3.41 -10.21
CA ILE A 236 1.66 -2.97 -11.34
C ILE A 236 0.89 -4.13 -11.99
N TYR A 237 -0.44 -3.99 -11.96
CA TYR A 237 -1.39 -5.01 -12.40
C TYR A 237 -2.25 -4.52 -13.58
N SER A 238 -1.83 -3.47 -14.29
CA SER A 238 -2.62 -2.84 -15.36
C SER A 238 -2.71 -3.64 -16.65
N TRP A 239 -1.90 -4.69 -16.81
CA TRP A 239 -1.97 -5.63 -17.93
C TRP A 239 -2.77 -6.88 -17.53
N CYS A 240 -3.99 -7.00 -18.04
CA CYS A 240 -4.87 -8.14 -17.76
C CYS A 240 -5.32 -8.82 -19.06
N GLY A 241 -5.20 -10.15 -19.12
CA GLY A 241 -5.62 -10.95 -20.28
C GLY A 241 -4.98 -10.51 -21.60
N ASN A 242 -5.79 -10.39 -22.66
CA ASN A 242 -5.34 -9.95 -23.97
C ASN A 242 -5.20 -8.41 -24.00
N SER A 243 -4.05 -7.90 -23.57
CA SER A 243 -3.69 -6.48 -23.60
C SER A 243 -2.51 -6.22 -24.54
N SER A 244 -2.00 -4.98 -24.52
CA SER A 244 -0.83 -4.56 -25.29
C SER A 244 -0.02 -3.51 -24.52
N TYR A 245 1.19 -3.20 -24.99
CA TYR A 245 2.06 -2.17 -24.41
C TYR A 245 1.34 -0.83 -24.20
N SER A 246 0.58 -0.37 -25.18
CA SER A 246 -0.21 0.87 -25.08
C SER A 246 -1.48 0.69 -24.26
N LEU A 247 -2.27 -0.37 -24.48
CA LEU A 247 -3.58 -0.55 -23.81
C LEU A 247 -3.44 -0.76 -22.29
N SER A 248 -2.40 -1.46 -21.87
CA SER A 248 -2.08 -1.67 -20.45
C SER A 248 -1.59 -0.40 -19.73
N GLY A 249 -1.23 0.64 -20.48
CA GLY A 249 -0.56 1.82 -19.95
C GLY A 249 0.94 1.63 -19.67
N TYR A 250 1.53 0.46 -19.97
CA TYR A 250 2.97 0.24 -19.83
C TYR A 250 3.81 1.21 -20.67
N GLU A 251 3.29 1.65 -21.81
CA GLU A 251 3.90 2.73 -22.61
C GLU A 251 4.06 4.01 -21.80
N THR A 252 2.97 4.50 -21.20
CA THR A 252 2.99 5.72 -20.39
C THR A 252 3.90 5.57 -19.18
N ARG A 253 3.88 4.41 -18.50
CA ARG A 253 4.80 4.15 -17.37
C ARG A 253 6.27 4.17 -17.83
N THR A 254 6.56 3.61 -19.00
CA THR A 254 7.93 3.59 -19.55
C THR A 254 8.41 5.01 -19.88
N GLU A 255 7.56 5.85 -20.45
CA GLU A 255 7.87 7.27 -20.72
C GLU A 255 8.12 8.06 -19.43
N GLU A 256 7.29 7.87 -18.40
CA GLU A 256 7.44 8.53 -17.10
C GLU A 256 8.79 8.21 -16.44
N PHE A 257 9.24 6.95 -16.55
CA PHE A 257 10.48 6.46 -15.96
C PHE A 257 11.73 6.57 -16.86
N ALA A 258 11.59 7.04 -18.11
CA ALA A 258 12.70 7.10 -19.07
C ALA A 258 13.96 7.83 -18.55
N ASN A 259 13.77 8.86 -17.72
CA ASN A 259 14.83 9.66 -17.11
C ASN A 259 15.04 9.38 -15.61
N TYR A 260 14.50 8.29 -15.07
CA TYR A 260 14.68 7.93 -13.66
C TYR A 260 16.14 7.56 -13.39
N THR A 261 16.70 7.99 -12.25
CA THR A 261 18.16 7.96 -12.01
C THR A 261 18.66 6.65 -11.40
N VAL A 262 17.75 5.81 -10.91
CA VAL A 262 18.04 4.52 -10.28
C VAL A 262 17.29 3.38 -11.00
N PRO A 263 17.71 2.11 -10.85
CA PRO A 263 17.02 1.00 -11.48
C PRO A 263 15.56 0.95 -11.07
N ALA A 264 14.67 0.81 -12.04
CA ALA A 264 13.25 0.60 -11.84
C ALA A 264 12.84 -0.77 -12.40
N PHE A 265 11.99 -1.51 -11.70
CA PHE A 265 11.48 -2.81 -12.12
C PHE A 265 10.07 -3.02 -11.56
N PHE A 266 9.35 -4.00 -12.10
CA PHE A 266 8.06 -4.38 -11.54
C PHE A 266 8.30 -5.27 -10.32
N ALA A 267 8.06 -4.73 -9.13
CA ALA A 267 8.22 -5.48 -7.88
C ALA A 267 7.09 -6.50 -7.68
N GLU A 268 5.96 -6.29 -8.37
CA GLU A 268 4.89 -7.27 -8.60
C GLU A 268 4.24 -7.01 -9.96
N TYR A 269 3.89 -8.07 -10.69
CA TYR A 269 3.00 -8.04 -11.84
C TYR A 269 2.29 -9.39 -12.02
N GLY A 270 1.28 -9.43 -12.90
CA GLY A 270 0.56 -10.65 -13.27
C GLY A 270 -0.91 -10.62 -12.83
N CYS A 271 -1.67 -9.65 -13.35
CA CYS A 271 -3.10 -9.48 -13.09
C CYS A 271 -3.89 -10.77 -13.29
N ASN A 272 -4.70 -11.18 -12.31
CA ASN A 272 -5.51 -12.40 -12.37
C ASN A 272 -7.01 -12.14 -12.66
N THR A 273 -7.40 -10.97 -13.16
CA THR A 273 -8.82 -10.70 -13.49
C THR A 273 -9.34 -11.57 -14.66
N VAL A 274 -8.42 -12.12 -15.46
CA VAL A 274 -8.68 -13.12 -16.50
C VAL A 274 -7.85 -14.35 -16.17
N GLU A 275 -8.51 -15.48 -15.97
CA GLU A 275 -7.87 -16.75 -15.61
C GLU A 275 -8.13 -17.85 -16.66
N PRO A 276 -7.16 -18.76 -16.91
CA PRO A 276 -5.77 -18.71 -16.42
C PRO A 276 -5.01 -17.51 -17.02
N ARG A 277 -3.93 -17.08 -16.36
CA ARG A 277 -3.14 -15.94 -16.83
C ARG A 277 -2.25 -16.34 -18.00
N ASP A 278 -2.33 -15.60 -19.10
CA ASP A 278 -1.54 -15.85 -20.31
C ASP A 278 -0.09 -15.28 -20.25
N PHE A 279 0.18 -14.39 -19.29
CA PHE A 279 1.47 -13.70 -19.07
C PHE A 279 2.06 -13.02 -20.32
N THR A 280 1.22 -12.48 -21.20
CA THR A 280 1.67 -11.82 -22.45
C THR A 280 2.48 -10.54 -22.20
N GLU A 281 2.33 -9.93 -21.02
CA GLU A 281 3.12 -8.79 -20.55
C GLU A 281 4.62 -9.11 -20.44
N VAL A 282 5.00 -10.38 -20.27
CA VAL A 282 6.40 -10.82 -20.18
C VAL A 282 7.15 -10.48 -21.46
N ALA A 283 6.53 -10.68 -22.62
CA ALA A 283 7.14 -10.32 -23.90
C ALA A 283 7.37 -8.81 -24.04
N ALA A 284 6.46 -7.99 -23.51
CA ALA A 284 6.61 -6.53 -23.52
C ALA A 284 7.71 -6.07 -22.55
N LEU A 285 7.68 -6.55 -21.30
CA LEU A 285 8.60 -6.15 -20.23
C LEU A 285 10.07 -6.41 -20.58
N PHE A 286 10.35 -7.54 -21.23
CA PHE A 286 11.69 -7.90 -21.68
C PHE A 286 11.96 -7.54 -23.15
N GLY A 287 11.05 -6.80 -23.77
CA GLY A 287 11.16 -6.30 -25.14
C GLY A 287 12.04 -5.04 -25.27
N PRO A 288 12.35 -4.62 -26.51
CA PRO A 288 13.23 -3.47 -26.76
C PRO A 288 12.64 -2.14 -26.27
N ASP A 289 11.31 -2.00 -26.24
CA ASP A 289 10.66 -0.77 -25.79
C ASP A 289 10.86 -0.54 -24.28
N MET A 290 10.81 -1.62 -23.49
CA MET A 290 10.83 -1.53 -22.03
C MET A 290 12.22 -1.74 -21.41
N THR A 291 13.08 -2.58 -21.97
CA THR A 291 14.40 -2.92 -21.39
C THR A 291 15.41 -1.76 -21.36
N SER A 292 15.13 -0.68 -22.09
CA SER A 292 15.89 0.56 -21.98
C SER A 292 15.68 1.26 -20.63
N VAL A 293 14.51 1.06 -20.00
CA VAL A 293 14.06 1.71 -18.75
C VAL A 293 13.96 0.71 -17.60
N TRP A 294 13.27 -0.41 -17.83
CA TRP A 294 12.92 -1.38 -16.80
C TRP A 294 13.96 -2.50 -16.69
N SER A 295 14.33 -2.84 -15.46
CA SER A 295 15.28 -3.90 -15.12
C SER A 295 14.60 -5.27 -14.94
N GLY A 296 13.49 -5.53 -15.64
CA GLY A 296 12.68 -6.74 -15.52
C GLY A 296 11.58 -6.62 -14.46
N GLY A 297 11.19 -7.74 -13.85
CA GLY A 297 10.12 -7.76 -12.86
C GLY A 297 9.90 -9.08 -12.16
N ILE A 298 8.99 -9.08 -11.18
CA ILE A 298 8.69 -10.17 -10.26
C ILE A 298 7.20 -10.55 -10.38
N VAL A 299 6.90 -11.79 -10.76
CA VAL A 299 5.52 -12.29 -10.82
C VAL A 299 4.98 -12.50 -9.41
N TYR A 300 3.75 -12.04 -9.16
CA TYR A 300 2.97 -12.35 -7.97
C TYR A 300 2.00 -13.52 -8.27
N GLU A 301 2.12 -14.72 -7.68
CA GLU A 301 3.15 -15.20 -6.76
C GLU A 301 3.37 -16.72 -6.89
N TYR A 302 4.38 -17.29 -6.19
CA TYR A 302 4.69 -18.71 -6.28
C TYR A 302 3.59 -19.60 -5.68
N PHE A 303 3.14 -19.29 -4.47
CA PHE A 303 2.23 -20.12 -3.69
C PHE A 303 0.78 -19.78 -4.00
N GLN A 304 -0.05 -20.81 -4.20
CA GLN A 304 -1.49 -20.64 -4.32
C GLN A 304 -2.14 -20.45 -2.95
N GLU A 305 -2.68 -19.25 -2.73
CA GLU A 305 -3.47 -18.90 -1.55
C GLU A 305 -4.93 -18.59 -1.94
N ALA A 306 -5.71 -18.06 -1.00
CA ALA A 306 -7.12 -17.70 -1.23
C ALA A 306 -7.31 -16.57 -2.27
N ASN A 307 -6.23 -15.88 -2.61
CA ASN A 307 -6.19 -14.74 -3.54
C ASN A 307 -6.11 -15.13 -5.03
N ASN A 308 -5.91 -16.42 -5.34
CA ASN A 308 -5.79 -16.95 -6.71
C ASN A 308 -4.63 -16.39 -7.55
N TYR A 309 -3.48 -16.12 -6.93
CA TYR A 309 -2.28 -15.67 -7.64
C TYR A 309 -1.19 -16.74 -7.83
N GLY A 310 -1.39 -17.95 -7.30
CA GLY A 310 -0.34 -18.95 -7.24
C GLY A 310 0.04 -19.59 -8.57
N LEU A 311 1.34 -19.87 -8.74
CA LEU A 311 1.84 -20.76 -9.80
C LEU A 311 1.82 -22.23 -9.37
N VAL A 312 1.89 -22.48 -8.06
CA VAL A 312 2.04 -23.82 -7.49
C VAL A 312 1.13 -23.99 -6.28
N GLN A 313 0.40 -25.11 -6.23
CA GLN A 313 -0.35 -25.53 -5.04
C GLN A 313 0.51 -26.47 -4.19
N ILE A 314 0.70 -26.12 -2.92
CA ILE A 314 1.37 -26.98 -1.95
C ILE A 314 0.36 -27.92 -1.30
N ASN A 315 0.70 -29.21 -1.25
CA ASN A 315 -0.05 -30.27 -0.58
C ASN A 315 0.93 -31.10 0.28
N GLY A 316 1.03 -30.77 1.56
CA GLY A 316 2.07 -31.32 2.44
C GLY A 316 3.47 -31.03 1.88
N ASP A 317 4.28 -32.07 1.71
CA ASP A 317 5.64 -31.95 1.19
C ASP A 317 5.72 -31.91 -0.34
N THR A 318 4.59 -31.86 -1.04
CA THR A 318 4.52 -31.90 -2.51
C THR A 318 4.03 -30.58 -3.11
N ALA A 319 4.56 -30.25 -4.27
CA ALA A 319 4.25 -29.04 -5.03
C ALA A 319 3.64 -29.42 -6.38
N SER A 320 2.40 -29.01 -6.63
CA SER A 320 1.65 -29.27 -7.86
C SER A 320 1.59 -28.01 -8.72
N LYS A 321 2.03 -28.12 -9.98
CA LYS A 321 1.97 -27.01 -10.95
C LYS A 321 0.53 -26.68 -11.30
N LEU A 322 0.19 -25.40 -11.31
CA LEU A 322 -1.10 -24.88 -11.78
C LEU A 322 -1.01 -24.48 -13.28
N PRO A 323 -2.14 -24.21 -13.96
CA PRO A 323 -2.13 -23.76 -15.36
C PRO A 323 -1.21 -22.56 -15.60
N ASP A 324 -1.21 -21.59 -14.67
CA ASP A 324 -0.38 -20.39 -14.72
C ASP A 324 1.12 -20.69 -14.71
N PHE A 325 1.56 -21.76 -14.04
CA PHE A 325 2.97 -22.21 -14.13
C PHE A 325 3.37 -22.50 -15.57
N THR A 326 2.49 -23.18 -16.31
CA THR A 326 2.76 -23.61 -17.68
C THR A 326 2.74 -22.42 -18.62
N ALA A 327 1.77 -21.50 -18.44
CA ALA A 327 1.69 -20.27 -19.21
C ALA A 327 2.91 -19.37 -18.98
N TYR A 328 3.26 -19.09 -17.72
CA TYR A 328 4.41 -18.27 -17.38
C TYR A 328 5.73 -18.89 -17.86
N SER A 329 5.96 -20.18 -17.57
CA SER A 329 7.18 -20.89 -18.00
C SER A 329 7.37 -20.82 -19.52
N SER A 330 6.27 -20.88 -20.29
CA SER A 330 6.30 -20.77 -21.75
C SER A 330 6.69 -19.35 -22.20
N GLN A 331 6.14 -18.30 -21.59
CA GLN A 331 6.46 -16.91 -21.94
C GLN A 331 7.89 -16.53 -21.55
N ILE A 332 8.29 -16.82 -20.31
CA ILE A 332 9.60 -16.41 -19.78
C ILE A 332 10.78 -17.14 -20.45
N ALA A 333 10.55 -18.36 -20.96
CA ALA A 333 11.56 -19.09 -21.73
C ALA A 333 11.89 -18.41 -23.07
N MET A 334 11.01 -17.57 -23.61
CA MET A 334 11.20 -16.90 -24.90
C MET A 334 11.98 -15.58 -24.80
N VAL A 335 12.11 -15.00 -23.60
CA VAL A 335 12.67 -13.65 -23.46
C VAL A 335 14.20 -13.64 -23.49
N THR A 336 14.75 -12.77 -24.32
CA THR A 336 16.20 -12.57 -24.52
C THR A 336 16.53 -11.07 -24.54
N PRO A 337 16.42 -10.37 -23.40
CA PRO A 337 16.66 -8.93 -23.33
C PRO A 337 18.10 -8.60 -23.75
N SER A 338 18.26 -7.49 -24.46
CA SER A 338 19.58 -7.03 -24.92
C SER A 338 20.33 -6.35 -23.78
N ALA A 339 21.31 -7.05 -23.21
CA ALA A 339 22.13 -6.56 -22.11
C ALA A 339 23.26 -5.64 -22.58
N VAL A 340 23.52 -4.55 -21.85
CA VAL A 340 24.75 -3.77 -22.00
C VAL A 340 25.82 -4.20 -20.99
N ASN A 341 27.08 -3.82 -21.22
CA ASN A 341 28.15 -4.04 -20.25
C ASN A 341 28.45 -2.76 -19.46
N SER A 342 28.67 -2.89 -18.15
CA SER A 342 28.92 -1.81 -17.20
C SER A 342 30.16 -0.98 -17.55
N ALA A 343 31.15 -1.57 -18.23
CA ALA A 343 32.34 -0.85 -18.68
C ALA A 343 32.04 0.15 -19.80
N SER A 344 31.08 -0.18 -20.68
CA SER A 344 30.63 0.70 -21.77
C SER A 344 29.41 1.55 -21.42
N TYR A 345 28.64 1.16 -20.39
CA TYR A 345 27.47 1.89 -19.97
C TYR A 345 27.84 3.23 -19.32
N THR A 346 27.31 4.31 -19.87
CA THR A 346 27.40 5.65 -19.30
C THR A 346 26.02 6.07 -18.82
N ALA A 347 25.89 6.37 -17.53
CA ALA A 347 24.63 6.83 -16.97
C ALA A 347 24.29 8.21 -17.56
N THR A 348 23.18 8.29 -18.30
CA THR A 348 22.65 9.54 -18.85
C THR A 348 21.63 10.19 -17.92
N ASN A 349 20.94 9.38 -17.11
CA ASN A 349 19.94 9.82 -16.15
C ASN A 349 20.63 10.19 -14.83
N THR A 350 21.20 11.39 -14.78
CA THR A 350 21.99 11.84 -13.61
C THR A 350 21.31 12.93 -12.79
N VAL A 351 20.19 13.47 -13.28
CA VAL A 351 19.46 14.55 -12.59
C VAL A 351 18.35 13.92 -11.76
N ALA A 352 18.53 13.93 -10.43
CA ALA A 352 17.50 13.51 -9.50
C ALA A 352 16.20 14.30 -9.74
N ARG A 353 15.05 13.67 -9.49
CA ARG A 353 13.75 14.34 -9.60
C ARG A 353 13.66 15.50 -8.61
N ALA A 354 12.84 16.48 -8.94
CA ALA A 354 12.48 17.52 -7.98
C ALA A 354 11.56 16.92 -6.92
N CYS A 355 11.69 17.34 -5.65
CA CYS A 355 10.72 16.91 -4.66
C CYS A 355 9.35 17.51 -5.00
N PRO A 356 8.25 16.74 -4.90
CA PRO A 356 6.92 17.27 -5.12
C PRO A 356 6.62 18.43 -4.16
N THR A 357 5.92 19.45 -4.65
CA THR A 357 5.40 20.53 -3.81
C THR A 357 4.25 19.98 -2.97
N THR A 358 4.25 20.30 -1.67
CA THR A 358 3.14 19.96 -0.78
C THR A 358 1.85 20.66 -1.19
N GLY A 359 0.73 19.95 -1.21
CA GLY A 359 -0.59 20.43 -1.62
C GLY A 359 -1.65 19.34 -1.50
N VAL A 360 -2.80 19.51 -2.16
CA VAL A 360 -4.00 18.65 -1.99
C VAL A 360 -3.71 17.15 -2.20
N ALA A 361 -2.92 16.78 -3.20
CA ALA A 361 -2.63 15.38 -3.52
C ALA A 361 -1.35 14.84 -2.85
N TRP A 362 -0.54 15.70 -2.21
CA TRP A 362 0.77 15.31 -1.71
C TRP A 362 1.13 16.11 -0.46
N GLU A 363 1.25 15.43 0.67
CA GLU A 363 1.47 16.10 1.95
C GLU A 363 2.86 15.87 2.53
N ALA A 364 3.65 14.90 2.03
CA ALA A 364 4.93 14.56 2.64
C ALA A 364 5.93 15.73 2.58
N ALA A 365 6.36 16.20 3.75
CA ALA A 365 7.43 17.17 3.89
C ALA A 365 8.78 16.60 3.44
N THR A 366 9.69 17.47 3.02
CA THR A 366 11.06 17.06 2.66
C THR A 366 11.97 16.88 3.87
N ALA A 367 11.62 17.48 5.01
CA ALA A 367 12.28 17.20 6.29
C ALA A 367 11.88 15.80 6.76
N LEU A 368 12.89 15.00 7.13
CA LEU A 368 12.73 13.60 7.51
C LEU A 368 12.85 13.43 9.03
N PRO A 369 12.20 12.43 9.63
CA PRO A 369 12.40 12.07 11.03
C PRO A 369 13.88 11.88 11.39
N PRO A 370 14.27 12.14 12.66
CA PRO A 370 15.60 11.80 13.16
C PRO A 370 15.89 10.30 13.04
N THR A 371 17.17 9.93 13.02
CA THR A 371 17.56 8.52 13.10
C THR A 371 17.23 7.99 14.50
N PRO A 372 16.52 6.85 14.62
CA PRO A 372 16.24 6.22 15.91
C PRO A 372 17.51 5.95 16.71
N ASN A 373 17.44 6.23 18.01
CA ASN A 373 18.59 6.15 18.89
C ASN A 373 18.16 5.70 20.29
N GLN A 374 18.16 4.39 20.48
CA GLN A 374 17.85 3.77 21.77
C GLN A 374 18.72 4.29 22.92
N GLN A 375 19.97 4.71 22.66
CA GLN A 375 20.80 5.31 23.70
C GLN A 375 20.22 6.65 24.14
N LEU A 376 19.78 7.52 23.23
CA LEU A 376 19.11 8.78 23.56
C LEU A 376 17.89 8.53 24.48
N CYS A 377 17.02 7.59 24.11
CA CYS A 377 15.81 7.27 24.86
C CYS A 377 16.13 6.70 26.25
N SER A 378 17.11 5.80 26.35
CA SER A 378 17.59 5.26 27.63
C SER A 378 18.29 6.30 28.52
N CYS A 379 18.95 7.30 27.92
CA CYS A 379 19.56 8.41 28.64
C CYS A 379 18.51 9.38 29.18
N MET A 380 17.43 9.61 28.42
CA MET A 380 16.35 10.52 28.77
C MET A 380 15.65 10.09 30.05
N LEU A 381 15.22 8.83 30.14
CA LEU A 381 14.35 8.36 31.24
C LEU A 381 14.90 8.65 32.65
N PRO A 382 16.16 8.31 33.01
CA PRO A 382 16.70 8.63 34.34
C PRO A 382 16.82 10.13 34.63
N ALA A 383 16.87 10.98 33.61
CA ALA A 383 16.96 12.43 33.77
C ALA A 383 15.62 13.09 34.07
N LEU A 384 14.50 12.36 33.92
CA LEU A 384 13.15 12.86 34.20
C LEU A 384 12.83 12.77 35.71
N SER A 385 11.99 13.69 36.20
CA SER A 385 11.49 13.68 37.58
C SER A 385 10.10 13.04 37.71
N CYS A 386 9.39 12.89 36.59
CA CYS A 386 8.09 12.22 36.50
C CYS A 386 8.16 11.22 35.33
N ILE A 387 7.80 9.97 35.56
CA ILE A 387 7.86 8.92 34.54
C ILE A 387 6.53 8.15 34.49
N ALA A 388 6.16 7.70 33.30
CA ALA A 388 5.04 6.79 33.15
C ALA A 388 5.37 5.45 33.81
N LYS A 389 4.39 4.86 34.50
CA LYS A 389 4.50 3.47 34.93
C LYS A 389 4.40 2.56 33.70
N PRO A 390 5.04 1.39 33.71
CA PRO A 390 4.83 0.40 32.65
C PRO A 390 3.33 0.11 32.52
N ASN A 391 2.76 0.42 31.36
CA ASN A 391 1.37 0.15 31.06
C ASN A 391 1.32 -0.77 29.84
N SER A 392 0.50 -1.81 29.92
CA SER A 392 0.35 -2.84 28.88
C SER A 392 -0.94 -2.70 28.09
N ASN A 393 -1.67 -1.59 28.26
CA ASN A 393 -2.93 -1.32 27.58
C ASN A 393 -2.78 -0.11 26.65
N ASP A 394 -2.77 -0.36 25.34
CA ASP A 394 -2.54 0.64 24.30
C ASP A 394 -3.62 1.73 24.28
N THR A 395 -4.89 1.37 24.50
CA THR A 395 -5.99 2.34 24.60
C THR A 395 -5.83 3.28 25.79
N ALA A 396 -5.22 2.79 26.88
CA ALA A 396 -4.89 3.64 28.03
C ALA A 396 -3.68 4.55 27.74
N VAL A 397 -2.75 4.14 26.88
CA VAL A 397 -1.60 4.98 26.51
C VAL A 397 -2.05 6.13 25.59
N GLU A 398 -2.92 5.85 24.61
CA GLU A 398 -3.47 6.87 23.72
C GLU A 398 -4.28 7.93 24.47
N SER A 399 -5.15 7.52 25.41
CA SER A 399 -5.94 8.45 26.20
C SER A 399 -5.06 9.33 27.10
N LEU A 400 -4.00 8.77 27.69
CA LEU A 400 -3.04 9.52 28.49
C LEU A 400 -2.23 10.53 27.65
N PHE A 401 -1.90 10.20 26.41
CA PHE A 401 -1.28 11.15 25.48
C PHE A 401 -2.24 12.31 25.14
N ALA A 402 -3.48 12.00 24.79
CA ALA A 402 -4.50 13.00 24.50
C ALA A 402 -4.72 13.94 25.70
N GLU A 403 -4.75 13.39 26.91
CA GLU A 403 -4.85 14.15 28.15
C GLU A 403 -3.63 15.08 28.32
N VAL A 404 -2.41 14.54 28.43
CA VAL A 404 -1.24 15.36 28.76
C VAL A 404 -0.93 16.41 27.69
N CYS A 405 -1.04 16.07 26.40
CA CYS A 405 -0.78 17.01 25.32
C CYS A 405 -1.84 18.10 25.22
N GLY A 406 -3.06 17.86 25.72
CA GLY A 406 -4.15 18.84 25.77
C GLY A 406 -4.08 19.81 26.97
N LEU A 407 -3.38 19.44 28.05
CA LEU A 407 -3.33 20.24 29.28
C LEU A 407 -2.51 21.54 29.15
N VAL A 408 -1.37 21.49 28.44
CA VAL A 408 -0.48 22.65 28.26
C VAL A 408 0.15 22.61 26.88
N GLN A 409 0.06 23.72 26.14
CA GLN A 409 0.68 23.82 24.81
C GLN A 409 2.21 23.66 24.90
N GLY A 410 2.78 22.86 24.00
CA GLY A 410 4.23 22.67 23.87
C GLY A 410 4.84 21.51 24.67
N VAL A 411 4.08 20.86 25.56
CA VAL A 411 4.61 19.74 26.37
C VAL A 411 4.94 18.48 25.56
N CYS A 412 4.34 18.35 24.38
CA CYS A 412 4.54 17.23 23.46
C CYS A 412 5.41 17.58 22.24
N ASP A 413 5.98 18.78 22.17
CA ASP A 413 6.83 19.20 21.04
C ASP A 413 8.05 18.28 20.88
N GLY A 414 8.65 17.87 22.01
CA GLY A 414 9.82 16.99 22.02
C GLY A 414 9.57 15.55 21.56
N ILE A 415 8.31 15.14 21.41
CA ILE A 415 7.89 13.81 20.92
C ILE A 415 7.05 13.88 19.64
N THR A 416 6.81 15.09 19.12
CA THR A 416 6.00 15.28 17.91
C THR A 416 6.67 14.58 16.71
N ALA A 417 5.90 13.98 15.82
CA ALA A 417 6.35 13.34 14.60
C ALA A 417 5.31 13.59 13.51
N ASN A 418 5.51 14.62 12.70
CA ASN A 418 4.55 15.03 11.69
C ASN A 418 5.18 14.99 10.31
N GLY A 419 4.82 13.96 9.54
CA GLY A 419 5.26 13.77 8.15
C GLY A 419 4.79 14.85 7.18
N THR A 420 3.73 15.58 7.52
CA THR A 420 3.14 16.62 6.67
C THR A 420 3.78 17.99 6.87
N THR A 421 4.07 18.36 8.13
CA THR A 421 4.74 19.63 8.45
C THR A 421 6.26 19.52 8.49
N GLY A 422 6.79 18.30 8.56
CA GLY A 422 8.22 18.04 8.70
C GLY A 422 8.77 18.39 10.08
N VAL A 423 7.89 18.42 11.09
CA VAL A 423 8.25 18.74 12.48
C VAL A 423 8.42 17.45 13.26
N TYR A 424 9.62 17.24 13.80
CA TYR A 424 9.96 16.06 14.58
C TYR A 424 10.72 16.48 15.84
N GLY A 425 10.26 16.02 17.01
CA GLY A 425 10.97 16.13 18.26
C GLY A 425 12.10 15.10 18.36
N ALA A 426 13.13 15.40 19.13
CA ALA A 426 14.28 14.52 19.35
C ALA A 426 13.89 13.14 19.91
N TYR A 427 12.82 13.08 20.70
CA TYR A 427 12.35 11.87 21.36
C TYR A 427 11.19 11.20 20.63
N SER A 428 10.81 11.68 19.44
CA SER A 428 9.77 11.06 18.61
C SER A 428 10.12 9.64 18.14
N VAL A 429 11.39 9.27 18.27
CA VAL A 429 11.94 7.95 17.91
C VAL A 429 11.88 6.93 19.04
N CYS A 430 11.57 7.37 20.26
CA CYS A 430 11.49 6.52 21.45
C CYS A 430 10.19 5.70 21.46
N ASN A 431 10.12 4.68 22.32
CA ASN A 431 8.87 3.92 22.44
C ASN A 431 7.77 4.71 23.15
N GLY A 432 6.52 4.26 23.05
CA GLY A 432 5.35 4.97 23.60
C GLY A 432 5.45 5.28 25.09
N THR A 433 5.98 4.37 25.92
CA THR A 433 6.13 4.61 27.36
C THR A 433 7.20 5.66 27.66
N GLU A 434 8.30 5.67 26.88
CA GLU A 434 9.35 6.68 26.96
C GLU A 434 8.84 8.06 26.55
N GLN A 435 8.12 8.14 25.42
CA GLN A 435 7.49 9.37 24.96
C GLN A 435 6.47 9.91 25.97
N LEU A 436 5.64 9.04 26.54
CA LEU A 436 4.67 9.44 27.56
C LEU A 436 5.36 9.94 28.83
N SER A 437 6.45 9.29 29.25
CA SER A 437 7.28 9.76 30.36
C SER A 437 7.85 11.15 30.09
N TRP A 438 8.29 11.44 28.87
CA TRP A 438 8.72 12.77 28.48
C TRP A 438 7.60 13.81 28.62
N ALA A 439 6.42 13.53 28.06
CA ALA A 439 5.28 14.45 28.11
C ALA A 439 4.80 14.71 29.55
N PHE A 440 4.68 13.66 30.37
CA PHE A 440 4.35 13.79 31.79
C PHE A 440 5.39 14.60 32.55
N ASN A 441 6.68 14.37 32.30
CA ASN A 441 7.72 15.19 32.89
C ASN A 441 7.64 16.66 32.44
N ALA A 442 7.46 16.92 31.14
CA ALA A 442 7.35 18.28 30.61
C ALA A 442 6.19 19.04 31.26
N TYR A 443 5.02 18.41 31.39
CA TYR A 443 3.89 18.95 32.13
C TYR A 443 4.23 19.16 33.62
N TYR A 444 4.81 18.16 34.29
CA TYR A 444 5.18 18.25 35.71
C TYR A 444 6.17 19.40 35.98
N GLN A 445 7.14 19.63 35.09
CA GLN A 445 8.06 20.78 35.19
C GLN A 445 7.33 22.11 34.98
N ASN A 446 6.31 22.16 34.11
CA ASN A 446 5.50 23.36 33.89
C ASN A 446 4.69 23.75 35.14
N GLN A 447 4.29 22.76 35.96
CA GLN A 447 3.58 22.97 37.23
C GLN A 447 4.47 23.41 38.40
N LYS A 448 5.80 23.60 38.20
CA LYS A 448 6.71 24.01 39.27
C LYS A 448 6.44 25.45 39.74
N GLY A 449 5.65 25.56 40.81
CA GLY A 449 5.28 26.81 41.47
C GLY A 449 4.00 26.69 42.32
N THR A 450 3.18 25.66 42.08
CA THR A 450 1.86 25.43 42.70
C THR A 450 1.80 24.25 43.68
N GLN A 451 2.95 23.72 44.12
CA GLN A 451 3.10 22.66 45.16
C GLN A 451 2.03 21.55 45.11
N ASN A 452 1.99 20.73 44.06
CA ASN A 452 1.29 19.46 44.17
C ASN A 452 2.07 18.31 43.54
N ASN A 453 2.54 17.38 44.38
CA ASN A 453 3.14 16.12 43.93
C ASN A 453 2.15 15.30 43.07
N ASP A 454 0.86 15.57 43.20
CA ASP A 454 -0.24 15.00 42.42
C ASP A 454 -0.16 15.32 40.92
N ALA A 455 0.58 16.36 40.51
CA ALA A 455 0.70 16.74 39.09
C ALA A 455 1.41 15.68 38.22
N CYS A 456 2.10 14.72 38.85
CA CYS A 456 2.71 13.57 38.18
C CYS A 456 1.85 12.30 38.26
N ASP A 457 0.72 12.30 38.97
CA ASP A 457 0.00 11.05 39.25
C ASP A 457 -0.74 10.53 38.00
N PHE A 458 -1.42 11.41 37.24
CA PHE A 458 -2.23 11.06 36.06
C PHE A 458 -3.14 9.84 36.34
N ASN A 459 -3.95 9.92 37.40
CA ASN A 459 -4.80 8.82 37.87
C ASN A 459 -4.02 7.52 38.14
N GLY A 460 -2.83 7.65 38.75
CA GLY A 460 -1.92 6.56 39.04
C GLY A 460 -1.12 6.03 37.84
N ALA A 461 -1.22 6.62 36.65
CA ALA A 461 -0.47 6.21 35.47
C ALA A 461 1.02 6.62 35.49
N ALA A 462 1.40 7.56 36.35
CA ALA A 462 2.78 8.02 36.47
C ALA A 462 3.26 8.10 37.93
N THR A 463 4.57 8.28 38.08
CA THR A 463 5.22 8.34 39.39
C THR A 463 6.44 9.24 39.37
N THR A 464 6.74 9.87 40.51
CA THR A 464 7.92 10.72 40.64
C THR A 464 9.17 9.89 40.94
N GLN A 465 10.30 10.38 40.46
CA GLN A 465 11.62 9.82 40.76
C GLN A 465 12.65 10.94 40.96
N ALA A 466 13.79 10.60 41.57
CA ALA A 466 14.91 11.53 41.62
C ALA A 466 15.59 11.61 40.25
N ALA A 467 15.57 12.80 39.64
CA ALA A 467 16.25 13.03 38.36
C ALA A 467 17.77 12.89 38.51
N ALA A 468 18.36 12.01 37.70
CA ALA A 468 19.80 11.82 37.62
C ALA A 468 20.43 12.83 36.65
N SER A 469 21.63 13.33 36.99
CA SER A 469 22.41 14.16 36.07
C SER A 469 23.01 13.28 34.96
N PRO A 470 22.76 13.59 33.67
CA PRO A 470 23.37 12.85 32.56
C PRO A 470 24.89 12.92 32.60
N THR A 471 25.57 11.81 32.32
CA THR A 471 27.04 11.75 32.25
C THR A 471 27.50 11.11 30.93
N GLY A 472 28.78 11.27 30.58
CA GLY A 472 29.35 10.66 29.36
C GLY A 472 28.59 11.04 28.09
N SER A 473 28.30 10.04 27.25
CA SER A 473 27.52 10.22 26.01
C SER A 473 26.11 10.75 26.27
N CYS A 474 25.45 10.35 27.36
CA CYS A 474 24.11 10.84 27.70
C CYS A 474 24.07 12.37 27.87
N SER A 475 25.12 12.96 28.44
CA SER A 475 25.22 14.42 28.57
C SER A 475 25.23 15.11 27.20
N SER A 476 25.96 14.57 26.23
CA SER A 476 26.00 15.10 24.86
C SER A 476 24.67 14.92 24.13
N LEU A 477 24.08 13.72 24.21
CA LEU A 477 22.82 13.38 23.55
C LEU A 477 21.66 14.26 24.03
N ILE A 478 21.48 14.38 25.35
CA ILE A 478 20.42 15.21 25.93
C ILE A 478 20.68 16.69 25.67
N SER A 479 21.94 17.14 25.65
CA SER A 479 22.27 18.52 25.31
C SER A 479 21.92 18.86 23.85
N GLN A 480 22.09 17.91 22.91
CA GLN A 480 21.68 18.08 21.52
C GLN A 480 20.15 18.10 21.36
N ALA A 481 19.43 17.24 22.08
CA ALA A 481 17.97 17.26 22.13
C ALA A 481 17.42 18.56 22.73
N GLY A 482 18.17 19.16 23.67
CA GLY A 482 17.80 20.40 24.34
C GLY A 482 16.70 20.21 25.39
N SER A 483 16.47 21.24 26.21
CA SER A 483 15.49 21.16 27.30
C SER A 483 14.04 21.03 26.84
N ALA A 484 13.73 21.51 25.64
CA ALA A 484 12.41 21.34 25.00
C ALA A 484 12.30 20.02 24.23
N GLY A 485 13.40 19.27 24.07
CA GLY A 485 13.42 18.05 23.26
C GLY A 485 13.22 18.28 21.76
N THR A 486 13.33 19.52 21.26
CA THR A 486 13.10 19.88 19.85
C THR A 486 14.40 20.06 19.05
N GLY A 487 15.55 19.80 19.68
CA GLY A 487 16.85 19.86 19.01
C GLY A 487 17.13 18.63 18.13
N THR A 488 18.17 18.71 17.31
CA THR A 488 18.55 17.62 16.39
C THR A 488 19.69 16.81 16.99
N VAL A 489 19.46 15.52 17.21
CA VAL A 489 20.49 14.57 17.65
C VAL A 489 21.17 13.97 16.42
N THR A 490 22.46 14.23 16.27
CA THR A 490 23.23 13.87 15.06
C THR A 490 24.03 12.57 15.19
N SER A 491 24.11 12.04 16.41
CA SER A 491 24.77 10.77 16.67
C SER A 491 23.90 9.60 16.21
N VAL A 492 24.46 8.80 15.30
CA VAL A 492 23.93 7.50 14.89
C VAL A 492 24.17 6.46 15.99
N PRO A 493 23.28 5.46 16.16
CA PRO A 493 23.51 4.33 17.05
C PRO A 493 24.85 3.66 16.75
N SER A 494 25.72 3.50 17.75
CA SER A 494 26.92 2.66 17.60
C SER A 494 26.49 1.20 17.62
N GLY A 495 26.58 0.49 16.49
CA GLY A 495 26.12 -0.90 16.37
C GLY A 495 26.98 -1.96 17.09
N THR A 496 27.50 -1.66 18.29
CA THR A 496 28.28 -2.59 19.12
C THR A 496 27.82 -2.59 20.57
N GLY A 497 26.50 -2.66 20.78
CA GLY A 497 25.87 -2.77 22.10
C GLY A 497 25.60 -4.20 22.56
N SER A 498 26.56 -5.12 22.45
CA SER A 498 26.54 -6.31 23.32
C SER A 498 26.84 -5.86 24.75
N GLY A 499 25.81 -5.37 25.44
CA GLY A 499 25.86 -5.10 26.87
C GLY A 499 26.02 -6.43 27.61
N SER A 500 27.23 -6.67 28.12
CA SER A 500 27.52 -7.65 29.16
C SER A 500 26.69 -7.33 30.41
N GLY A 501 25.45 -7.83 30.45
CA GLY A 501 24.62 -7.83 31.65
C GLY A 501 25.03 -8.98 32.55
N SER A 502 25.72 -8.65 33.65
CA SER A 502 25.91 -9.55 34.79
C SER A 502 24.60 -10.24 35.15
N SER A 503 24.62 -11.56 35.22
CA SER A 503 23.51 -12.42 35.61
C SER A 503 22.97 -12.05 36.99
N SER A 504 21.79 -11.43 37.03
CA SER A 504 20.89 -11.53 38.18
C SER A 504 19.58 -12.14 37.70
N SER A 505 19.32 -13.35 38.15
CA SER A 505 18.13 -14.15 37.87
C SER A 505 16.86 -13.44 38.34
N GLY A 506 16.22 -12.70 37.43
CA GLY A 506 14.83 -12.27 37.52
C GLY A 506 14.06 -12.89 36.35
N LYS A 507 13.01 -13.66 36.65
CA LYS A 507 12.17 -14.32 35.63
C LYS A 507 11.61 -13.27 34.67
N ALA A 508 12.01 -13.34 33.40
CA ALA A 508 11.39 -12.60 32.32
C ALA A 508 10.06 -13.27 31.96
N THR A 509 8.96 -12.66 32.35
CA THR A 509 7.64 -12.89 31.75
C THR A 509 7.57 -12.10 30.45
N ALA A 510 7.29 -12.79 29.35
CA ALA A 510 7.05 -12.18 28.04
C ALA A 510 5.84 -11.24 28.11
N THR A 511 6.08 -9.93 28.06
CA THR A 511 5.04 -8.91 27.89
C THR A 511 4.85 -8.65 26.39
N LYS A 512 3.60 -8.74 25.95
CA LYS A 512 3.18 -8.45 24.58
C LYS A 512 3.25 -6.95 24.28
N LYS A 513 3.50 -6.70 22.99
CA LYS A 513 3.50 -5.46 22.21
C LYS A 513 2.55 -4.38 22.74
N GLY A 514 3.03 -3.14 22.75
CA GLY A 514 2.17 -1.97 22.86
C GLY A 514 2.48 -0.96 21.76
N ALA A 515 1.56 -0.79 20.82
CA ALA A 515 1.63 0.23 19.78
C ALA A 515 0.90 1.47 20.31
N ALA A 516 1.67 2.48 20.73
CA ALA A 516 1.10 3.74 21.20
C ALA A 516 0.87 4.69 20.02
N GLY A 517 -0.40 4.98 19.73
CA GLY A 517 -0.82 6.02 18.80
C GLY A 517 -0.32 7.41 19.24
N MET A 518 0.16 8.19 18.28
CA MET A 518 0.69 9.53 18.51
C MET A 518 -0.39 10.60 18.32
N VAL A 519 -0.29 11.68 19.10
CA VAL A 519 -1.12 12.88 19.01
C VAL A 519 -0.66 13.75 17.84
N THR A 520 -1.41 13.73 16.74
CA THR A 520 -1.44 14.83 15.77
C THR A 520 -2.21 15.99 16.40
N VAL A 521 -1.61 17.17 16.58
CA VAL A 521 -2.36 18.39 16.94
C VAL A 521 -3.35 18.67 15.80
N PRO A 522 -4.68 18.55 16.01
CA PRO A 522 -5.62 18.69 14.93
C PRO A 522 -5.75 20.18 14.57
N SER A 523 -5.32 20.55 13.37
CA SER A 523 -6.06 21.57 12.64
C SER A 523 -7.35 20.90 12.20
N PHE A 524 -8.47 21.24 12.83
CA PHE A 524 -9.79 20.75 12.44
C PHE A 524 -10.12 21.22 11.02
N SER A 525 -9.84 20.35 10.06
CA SER A 525 -10.47 20.35 8.74
C SER A 525 -11.34 19.11 8.71
N PHE A 526 -12.62 19.27 9.04
CA PHE A 526 -13.64 18.28 8.69
C PHE A 526 -13.69 18.23 7.16
N GLY A 527 -13.26 17.11 6.60
CA GLY A 527 -13.37 16.80 5.19
C GLY A 527 -13.60 15.30 5.06
N MET A 528 -14.85 14.90 4.91
CA MET A 528 -15.24 13.58 4.42
C MET A 528 -14.48 13.26 3.12
N LEU A 529 -14.33 11.96 2.87
CA LEU A 529 -13.72 11.38 1.69
C LEU A 529 -14.41 11.92 0.43
N SER A 530 -13.78 12.93 -0.16
CA SER A 530 -14.42 13.74 -1.16
C SER A 530 -13.93 13.27 -2.53
N LEU A 531 -14.85 12.59 -3.22
CA LEU A 531 -15.03 12.49 -4.67
C LEU A 531 -13.84 12.28 -5.64
N GLY A 532 -12.76 11.61 -5.22
CA GLY A 532 -11.57 11.36 -6.06
C GLY A 532 -11.61 10.19 -7.05
N VAL A 533 -12.67 9.37 -7.16
CA VAL A 533 -12.57 8.05 -7.86
C VAL A 533 -13.74 7.75 -8.81
N TYR A 534 -13.81 8.27 -10.05
CA TYR A 534 -14.76 7.72 -11.07
C TYR A 534 -14.36 7.86 -12.57
N VAL A 535 -13.08 7.69 -12.96
CA VAL A 535 -12.68 7.68 -14.41
C VAL A 535 -11.75 6.54 -14.84
N MET A 536 -11.62 5.46 -14.07
CA MET A 536 -10.62 4.43 -14.40
C MET A 536 -11.11 3.30 -15.31
N ALA A 537 -12.36 3.31 -15.80
CA ALA A 537 -12.92 2.16 -16.52
C ALA A 537 -13.42 2.39 -17.97
N ALA A 538 -13.25 3.59 -18.55
CA ALA A 538 -13.59 3.83 -19.97
C ALA A 538 -12.52 3.41 -20.99
N ALA A 539 -11.35 2.93 -20.56
CA ALA A 539 -10.25 2.66 -21.48
C ALA A 539 -10.30 1.29 -22.19
N MET A 540 -11.25 0.41 -21.85
CA MET A 540 -11.27 -0.97 -22.35
C MET A 540 -12.61 -1.39 -22.98
N TYR A 541 -13.11 -0.64 -23.96
CA TYR A 541 -14.04 -1.23 -24.93
C TYR A 541 -14.05 -0.47 -26.26
N ASN A 542 -13.39 -1.03 -27.28
CA ASN A 542 -13.59 -0.66 -28.67
C ASN A 542 -14.10 -1.90 -29.41
N PRO A 543 -15.38 -1.97 -29.83
CA PRO A 543 -15.87 -3.10 -30.58
C PRO A 543 -15.50 -2.91 -32.05
N THR A 544 -14.56 -3.71 -32.57
CA THR A 544 -14.37 -3.84 -34.03
C THR A 544 -14.79 -5.23 -34.52
N PRO A 545 -15.27 -5.31 -35.77
CA PRO A 545 -16.40 -6.16 -36.14
C PRO A 545 -15.95 -7.49 -36.73
N SER A 546 -16.52 -8.60 -36.25
CA SER A 546 -16.39 -9.90 -36.91
C SER A 546 -17.38 -10.01 -38.08
N VAL A 547 -16.81 -10.01 -39.27
CA VAL A 547 -17.16 -10.83 -40.46
C VAL A 547 -18.46 -11.64 -40.32
N LEU A 548 -19.51 -11.21 -41.03
CA LEU A 548 -20.60 -12.10 -41.43
C LEU A 548 -20.66 -12.20 -42.94
N GLU A 549 -20.68 -13.46 -43.36
CA GLU A 549 -20.65 -14.01 -44.69
C GLU A 549 -21.89 -13.60 -45.51
N LYS A 550 -21.70 -13.50 -46.83
CA LYS A 550 -22.70 -13.12 -47.83
C LYS A 550 -23.90 -14.09 -47.84
N ALA A 551 -25.11 -13.53 -47.83
CA ALA A 551 -26.25 -14.07 -48.56
C ALA A 551 -27.16 -12.92 -49.02
N GLU A 552 -27.35 -12.80 -50.35
CA GLU A 552 -28.30 -11.91 -51.05
C GLU A 552 -29.75 -12.42 -50.84
N GLU A 553 -30.75 -11.57 -50.53
CA GLU A 553 -31.71 -10.88 -51.43
C GLU A 553 -32.84 -10.25 -50.56
N PRO A 554 -33.83 -9.48 -51.09
CA PRO A 554 -33.75 -8.27 -51.90
C PRO A 554 -34.40 -7.06 -51.20
N ARG A 555 -34.23 -5.87 -51.78
CA ARG A 555 -34.73 -4.58 -51.31
C ARG A 555 -36.26 -4.52 -51.35
N ASP A 556 -36.86 -4.07 -50.25
CA ASP A 556 -38.16 -3.39 -50.31
C ASP A 556 -38.27 -2.23 -49.32
N SER A 557 -39.11 -1.27 -49.68
CA SER A 557 -39.07 0.14 -49.34
C SER A 557 -39.52 0.54 -47.93
N CYS A 558 -38.88 1.61 -47.41
CA CYS A 558 -39.44 2.68 -46.58
C CYS A 558 -40.45 2.29 -45.47
N SER A 559 -39.94 2.06 -44.26
CA SER A 559 -40.69 2.20 -43.01
C SER A 559 -39.76 2.77 -41.95
N THR A 560 -40.18 3.87 -41.35
CA THR A 560 -39.57 4.60 -40.24
C THR A 560 -39.06 3.65 -39.16
N LYS A 561 -37.77 3.81 -38.80
CA LYS A 561 -37.13 3.12 -37.66
C LYS A 561 -37.86 3.48 -36.35
N GLU A 562 -38.78 2.63 -35.91
CA GLU A 562 -38.96 2.42 -34.48
C GLU A 562 -37.68 1.74 -33.97
N ARG A 563 -36.76 2.54 -33.40
CA ARG A 563 -35.78 1.98 -32.48
C ARG A 563 -36.59 1.44 -31.31
N LYS A 564 -36.73 0.12 -31.22
CA LYS A 564 -37.25 -0.57 -30.04
C LYS A 564 -36.53 0.00 -28.82
N LYS A 565 -37.29 0.70 -27.97
CA LYS A 565 -36.90 1.09 -26.62
C LYS A 565 -36.67 -0.22 -25.85
N GLN A 566 -35.43 -0.70 -25.83
CA GLN A 566 -35.05 -1.91 -25.12
C GLN A 566 -35.29 -1.63 -23.63
N SER A 567 -36.24 -2.32 -23.00
CA SER A 567 -36.46 -2.17 -21.56
C SER A 567 -35.19 -2.60 -20.83
N MET A 568 -34.66 -1.71 -20.01
CA MET A 568 -33.58 -2.04 -19.08
C MET A 568 -34.22 -2.54 -17.79
N ASP A 569 -34.45 -3.84 -17.75
CA ASP A 569 -34.70 -4.54 -16.50
C ASP A 569 -33.37 -4.64 -15.76
N VAL A 570 -33.28 -3.96 -14.61
CA VAL A 570 -32.16 -4.09 -13.68
C VAL A 570 -32.52 -5.26 -12.78
N HIS A 571 -31.72 -6.33 -12.83
CA HIS A 571 -31.87 -7.47 -11.93
C HIS A 571 -31.15 -7.16 -10.62
N PHE A 572 -31.83 -7.43 -9.50
CA PHE A 572 -31.32 -7.17 -8.16
C PHE A 572 -31.12 -8.48 -7.41
N LYS A 573 -30.04 -8.55 -6.65
CA LYS A 573 -29.72 -9.63 -5.71
C LYS A 573 -29.82 -9.13 -4.28
N HIS A 574 -30.18 -10.05 -3.38
CA HIS A 574 -30.09 -9.80 -1.94
C HIS A 574 -28.62 -9.68 -1.53
N THR A 575 -28.28 -8.60 -0.84
CA THR A 575 -26.92 -8.27 -0.44
C THR A 575 -26.89 -8.00 1.06
N GLU A 576 -26.06 -8.77 1.76
CA GLU A 576 -25.78 -8.60 3.19
C GLU A 576 -24.71 -7.53 3.35
N LEU A 577 -25.01 -6.51 4.13
CA LEU A 577 -24.09 -5.45 4.52
C LEU A 577 -23.71 -5.61 6.00
N PHE A 578 -22.51 -5.19 6.36
CA PHE A 578 -21.94 -5.16 7.70
C PHE A 578 -22.07 -6.50 8.41
N GLY A 579 -21.58 -7.56 7.75
CA GLY A 579 -21.66 -8.92 8.29
C GLY A 579 -23.08 -9.49 8.36
N GLY A 580 -24.02 -8.94 7.59
CA GLY A 580 -25.43 -9.35 7.56
C GLY A 580 -26.33 -8.60 8.54
N ALA A 581 -25.78 -7.66 9.30
CA ALA A 581 -26.54 -6.81 10.21
C ALA A 581 -27.56 -5.92 9.49
N ILE A 582 -27.26 -5.53 8.25
CA ILE A 582 -28.17 -4.84 7.34
C ILE A 582 -28.29 -5.68 6.08
N VAL A 583 -29.47 -5.69 5.48
CA VAL A 583 -29.68 -6.37 4.20
C VAL A 583 -30.45 -5.49 3.24
N VAL A 584 -30.03 -5.47 1.98
CA VAL A 584 -30.58 -4.62 0.94
C VAL A 584 -30.47 -5.32 -0.41
N ASP A 585 -31.33 -4.97 -1.36
CA ASP A 585 -31.24 -5.50 -2.72
C ASP A 585 -30.45 -4.55 -3.63
N LEU A 586 -29.29 -5.00 -4.11
CA LEU A 586 -28.41 -4.27 -5.03
C LEU A 586 -28.39 -4.91 -6.42
N PRO A 587 -28.03 -4.17 -7.49
CA PRO A 587 -27.97 -4.76 -8.82
C PRO A 587 -26.96 -5.91 -8.91
N GLU A 588 -27.32 -7.00 -9.60
CA GLU A 588 -26.47 -8.20 -9.72
C GLU A 588 -25.07 -7.91 -10.30
N GLY A 589 -24.99 -6.94 -11.21
CA GLY A 589 -23.75 -6.54 -11.88
C GLY A 589 -22.81 -5.67 -11.05
N PHE A 590 -23.17 -5.34 -9.80
CA PHE A 590 -22.31 -4.55 -8.91
C PHE A 590 -21.43 -5.48 -8.06
N ARG A 591 -20.14 -5.15 -8.00
CA ARG A 591 -19.10 -5.87 -7.26
C ARG A 591 -18.73 -5.11 -6.01
N ASP A 592 -18.56 -5.85 -4.92
CA ASP A 592 -18.06 -5.33 -3.65
C ASP A 592 -16.58 -4.95 -3.80
N VAL A 593 -16.27 -3.70 -3.46
CA VAL A 593 -14.93 -3.12 -3.56
C VAL A 593 -14.00 -3.62 -2.47
N SER A 594 -14.52 -4.15 -1.36
CA SER A 594 -13.70 -4.79 -0.31
C SER A 594 -12.83 -5.94 -0.87
N THR A 595 -13.30 -6.57 -1.96
CA THR A 595 -12.60 -7.66 -2.65
C THR A 595 -11.36 -7.20 -3.43
N ILE A 596 -11.20 -5.89 -3.67
CA ILE A 596 -10.12 -5.31 -4.47
C ILE A 596 -9.30 -4.26 -3.73
N ARG A 597 -9.81 -3.69 -2.63
CA ARG A 597 -9.08 -2.78 -1.74
C ARG A 597 -9.70 -2.76 -0.35
N GLN A 598 -8.95 -2.29 0.64
CA GLN A 598 -9.50 -2.03 1.96
C GLN A 598 -10.55 -0.90 1.91
N VAL A 599 -11.68 -1.14 2.55
CA VAL A 599 -12.77 -0.18 2.79
C VAL A 599 -12.89 -0.04 4.31
N PRO A 600 -13.08 1.17 4.87
CA PRO A 600 -13.29 1.35 6.31
C PRO A 600 -14.44 0.47 6.83
N ASP A 601 -14.32 -0.03 8.07
CA ASP A 601 -15.29 -0.99 8.63
C ASP A 601 -16.72 -0.41 8.78
N ASN A 602 -16.85 0.90 8.84
CA ASN A 602 -18.13 1.61 8.85
C ASN A 602 -18.68 1.89 7.45
N GLN A 603 -18.02 1.43 6.39
CA GLN A 603 -18.43 1.62 5.01
C GLN A 603 -18.52 0.32 4.19
N GLU A 604 -19.43 0.30 3.23
CA GLU A 604 -19.45 -0.68 2.14
C GLU A 604 -19.58 0.00 0.78
N VAL A 605 -18.77 -0.42 -0.18
CA VAL A 605 -18.70 0.23 -1.49
C VAL A 605 -18.91 -0.81 -2.58
N TYR A 606 -19.82 -0.51 -3.51
CA TYR A 606 -20.15 -1.36 -4.65
C TYR A 606 -19.95 -0.59 -5.96
N LEU A 607 -19.36 -1.23 -6.96
CA LEU A 607 -19.09 -0.66 -8.28
C LEU A 607 -19.77 -1.46 -9.39
N ASP A 608 -20.33 -0.77 -10.38
CA ASP A 608 -20.83 -1.44 -11.57
C ASP A 608 -19.69 -2.13 -12.36
N ALA A 609 -20.04 -3.13 -13.17
CA ALA A 609 -19.07 -3.88 -13.98
C ALA A 609 -18.30 -3.01 -14.99
N ALA A 610 -18.80 -1.82 -15.31
CA ALA A 610 -18.17 -0.86 -16.21
C ALA A 610 -17.35 0.20 -15.45
N GLY A 611 -17.25 0.11 -14.13
CA GLY A 611 -16.52 1.01 -13.23
C GLY A 611 -16.98 2.47 -13.22
N PHE A 612 -18.22 2.76 -13.65
CA PHE A 612 -18.74 4.13 -13.74
C PHE A 612 -19.64 4.48 -12.57
N THR A 613 -20.65 3.65 -12.29
CA THR A 613 -21.62 3.90 -11.22
C THR A 613 -21.15 3.26 -9.93
N SER A 614 -21.29 3.96 -8.82
CA SER A 614 -21.07 3.38 -7.50
C SER A 614 -22.24 3.53 -6.56
N ILE A 615 -22.27 2.66 -5.55
CA ILE A 615 -23.17 2.73 -4.40
C ILE A 615 -22.28 2.62 -3.17
N ILE A 616 -22.38 3.58 -2.26
CA ILE A 616 -21.63 3.62 -1.01
C ILE A 616 -22.64 3.63 0.13
N PHE A 617 -22.47 2.75 1.11
CA PHE A 617 -23.18 2.77 2.38
C PHE A 617 -22.19 3.18 3.46
N ASP A 618 -22.51 4.21 4.23
CA ASP A 618 -21.66 4.71 5.31
C ASP A 618 -22.45 4.82 6.61
N ILE A 619 -21.91 4.27 7.70
CA ILE A 619 -22.43 4.42 9.06
C ILE A 619 -21.65 5.56 9.70
N THR A 620 -22.37 6.63 10.02
CA THR A 620 -21.82 7.87 10.57
C THR A 620 -22.45 8.17 11.93
N GLU A 621 -21.75 8.93 12.76
CA GLU A 621 -22.37 9.54 13.94
C GLU A 621 -23.53 10.43 13.51
N ARG A 622 -24.61 10.40 14.28
CA ARG A 622 -25.78 11.21 13.97
C ARG A 622 -25.43 12.69 14.05
N VAL A 623 -25.76 13.45 13.00
CA VAL A 623 -25.56 14.90 13.01
C VAL A 623 -26.49 15.55 14.04
N ARG A 624 -25.89 16.10 15.10
CA ARG A 624 -26.57 16.81 16.19
C ARG A 624 -26.61 18.32 15.92
N ASP A 625 -27.34 19.05 16.76
CA ASP A 625 -27.38 20.52 16.75
C ASP A 625 -27.87 21.20 15.45
N VAL A 626 -28.64 20.47 14.64
CA VAL A 626 -29.36 21.00 13.48
C VAL A 626 -30.85 21.17 13.79
N ALA A 627 -31.49 22.18 13.21
CA ALA A 627 -32.89 22.49 13.45
C ALA A 627 -33.85 21.54 12.70
N THR A 628 -33.40 20.94 11.59
CA THR A 628 -34.21 20.04 10.76
C THR A 628 -33.39 18.87 10.20
N ASP A 629 -34.04 17.76 9.84
CA ASP A 629 -33.37 16.63 9.18
C ASP A 629 -32.83 16.99 7.78
N ASP A 630 -33.43 17.99 7.12
CA ASP A 630 -32.95 18.52 5.83
C ASP A 630 -31.65 19.33 6.00
N GLU A 631 -31.41 19.93 7.18
CA GLU A 631 -30.10 20.51 7.53
C GLU A 631 -29.05 19.43 7.77
N ALA A 632 -29.39 18.30 8.43
CA ALA A 632 -28.49 17.15 8.55
C ALA A 632 -28.13 16.58 7.16
N LEU A 633 -29.12 16.47 6.28
CA LEU A 633 -28.92 16.01 4.91
C LEU A 633 -27.97 16.94 4.13
N ARG A 634 -28.10 18.25 4.29
CA ARG A 634 -27.18 19.23 3.67
C ARG A 634 -25.80 19.24 4.32
N PHE A 635 -25.70 18.96 5.62
CA PHE A 635 -24.42 18.79 6.30
C PHE A 635 -23.66 17.62 5.66
N HIS A 636 -24.31 16.46 5.52
CA HIS A 636 -23.71 15.30 4.86
C HIS A 636 -23.34 15.58 3.39
N LEU A 637 -24.19 16.29 2.65
CA LEU A 637 -23.84 16.73 1.30
C LEU A 637 -22.60 17.61 1.25
N HIS A 638 -22.48 18.56 2.19
CA HIS A 638 -21.35 19.48 2.26
C HIS A 638 -20.06 18.74 2.58
N ASP A 639 -20.12 17.74 3.46
CA ASP A 639 -18.94 16.99 3.85
C ASP A 639 -18.49 16.06 2.68
N ILE A 640 -19.42 15.49 1.91
CA ILE A 640 -19.10 14.69 0.70
C ILE A 640 -18.37 15.51 -0.40
N VAL A 641 -18.55 16.83 -0.46
CA VAL A 641 -18.01 17.67 -1.55
C VAL A 641 -16.79 18.49 -1.13
N GLU A 642 -15.66 18.35 -1.86
CA GLU A 642 -14.37 19.03 -1.57
C GLU A 642 -14.48 20.56 -1.48
N SER A 643 -15.38 21.15 -2.27
CA SER A 643 -15.68 22.59 -2.29
C SER A 643 -17.13 22.81 -2.72
N GLY A 644 -17.85 23.71 -2.04
CA GLY A 644 -19.24 24.06 -2.41
C GLY A 644 -19.41 24.75 -3.76
N ASP A 645 -18.30 25.10 -4.43
CA ASP A 645 -18.31 25.78 -5.73
C ASP A 645 -18.76 24.84 -6.86
N GLY A 646 -19.91 25.14 -7.46
CA GLY A 646 -20.47 24.42 -8.61
C GLY A 646 -21.43 23.27 -8.27
N VAL A 647 -21.65 22.97 -6.99
CA VAL A 647 -22.67 22.00 -6.56
C VAL A 647 -24.06 22.60 -6.77
N ARG A 648 -24.93 21.88 -7.48
CA ARG A 648 -26.33 22.25 -7.71
C ARG A 648 -27.26 21.15 -7.22
N VAL A 649 -28.06 21.45 -6.20
CA VAL A 649 -29.13 20.57 -5.73
C VAL A 649 -30.38 20.77 -6.59
N TRP A 650 -30.92 19.68 -7.11
CA TRP A 650 -32.08 19.67 -8.01
C TRP A 650 -33.36 19.24 -7.32
N ARG A 651 -33.25 18.27 -6.40
CA ARG A 651 -34.36 17.70 -5.64
C ARG A 651 -33.89 17.41 -4.23
N SER A 652 -34.73 17.68 -3.25
CA SER A 652 -34.60 17.21 -1.86
C SER A 652 -35.99 16.88 -1.33
N GLY A 653 -36.13 15.87 -0.48
CA GLY A 653 -37.39 15.56 0.19
C GLY A 653 -37.34 14.31 1.04
N ALA A 654 -38.38 14.13 1.86
CA ALA A 654 -38.57 12.91 2.64
C ALA A 654 -38.93 11.73 1.73
N VAL A 655 -38.44 10.55 2.09
CA VAL A 655 -38.78 9.26 1.49
C VAL A 655 -39.06 8.25 2.60
N GLU A 656 -39.76 7.16 2.32
CA GLU A 656 -40.10 6.14 3.33
C GLU A 656 -39.40 4.83 2.99
N CYS A 657 -38.58 4.30 3.91
CA CYS A 657 -38.03 2.96 3.77
C CYS A 657 -39.05 1.92 4.23
N GLU A 658 -39.50 1.05 3.31
CA GLU A 658 -40.64 0.15 3.53
C GLU A 658 -40.43 -0.86 4.67
N LYS A 659 -39.17 -1.20 4.95
CA LYS A 659 -38.77 -2.19 5.95
C LYS A 659 -38.34 -1.57 7.29
N LEU A 660 -38.33 -0.25 7.40
CA LEU A 660 -38.03 0.47 8.64
C LEU A 660 -39.31 0.94 9.35
N PRO A 661 -39.27 1.24 10.65
CA PRO A 661 -40.39 1.87 11.34
C PRO A 661 -40.82 3.16 10.63
N PRO A 662 -42.12 3.43 10.43
CA PRO A 662 -42.59 4.64 9.73
C PRO A 662 -42.15 5.96 10.35
N SER A 663 -41.71 5.95 11.61
CA SER A 663 -41.18 7.10 12.33
C SER A 663 -39.70 7.37 12.06
N THR A 664 -39.01 6.54 11.28
CA THR A 664 -37.57 6.67 10.99
C THR A 664 -37.35 7.77 9.95
N PRO A 665 -36.74 8.92 10.30
CA PRO A 665 -36.53 9.99 9.35
C PRO A 665 -35.60 9.53 8.23
N THR A 666 -36.10 9.59 7.00
CA THR A 666 -35.36 9.21 5.80
C THR A 666 -35.54 10.30 4.76
N LEU A 667 -34.44 10.83 4.24
CA LEU A 667 -34.44 11.92 3.27
C LEU A 667 -33.56 11.60 2.10
N HIS A 668 -33.91 12.15 0.94
CA HIS A 668 -33.17 11.97 -0.30
C HIS A 668 -32.96 13.32 -0.97
N LEU A 669 -31.76 13.52 -1.53
CA LEU A 669 -31.50 14.61 -2.45
C LEU A 669 -30.78 14.12 -3.71
N VAL A 670 -30.98 14.88 -4.78
CA VAL A 670 -30.24 14.74 -6.04
C VAL A 670 -29.47 16.02 -6.30
N ALA A 671 -28.16 15.91 -6.46
CA ALA A 671 -27.26 17.01 -6.76
C ALA A 671 -26.39 16.70 -7.98
N THR A 672 -25.92 17.74 -8.65
CA THR A 672 -24.83 17.62 -9.63
C THR A 672 -23.65 18.44 -9.18
N LEU A 673 -22.46 17.92 -9.40
CA LEU A 673 -21.21 18.56 -9.02
C LEU A 673 -20.20 18.51 -10.19
N PRO A 674 -19.36 19.56 -10.34
CA PRO A 674 -18.35 19.59 -11.37
C PRO A 674 -17.29 18.51 -11.09
N SER A 675 -16.81 17.87 -12.14
CA SER A 675 -15.62 17.02 -12.01
C SER A 675 -14.38 17.90 -12.15
N PRO A 676 -13.34 17.75 -11.31
CA PRO A 676 -12.11 18.55 -11.40
C PRO A 676 -11.48 18.42 -12.81
N PRO A 677 -11.10 19.53 -13.47
CA PRO A 677 -10.45 19.45 -14.77
C PRO A 677 -9.10 18.75 -14.66
N ARG A 678 -8.89 17.69 -15.45
CA ARG A 678 -7.58 17.02 -15.57
C ARG A 678 -6.55 17.97 -16.19
N PRO A 679 -5.32 18.07 -15.64
CA PRO A 679 -4.19 18.58 -16.38
C PRO A 679 -3.82 17.57 -17.50
N SER A 680 -3.95 18.00 -18.75
CA SER A 680 -3.42 17.35 -19.98
C SER A 680 -3.74 15.86 -20.21
N SER A 681 -4.99 15.54 -20.57
CA SER A 681 -5.38 14.24 -21.15
C SER A 681 -6.24 14.46 -22.41
N THR A 682 -6.00 13.70 -23.48
CA THR A 682 -6.85 13.66 -24.69
C THR A 682 -8.03 12.69 -24.56
N ALA A 683 -8.10 11.89 -23.48
CA ALA A 683 -9.22 10.98 -23.21
C ALA A 683 -10.45 11.75 -22.65
N PRO A 684 -11.69 11.39 -23.04
CA PRO A 684 -12.90 11.97 -22.48
C PRO A 684 -12.97 11.71 -20.97
N ALA A 685 -13.01 12.76 -20.16
CA ALA A 685 -13.23 12.69 -18.71
C ALA A 685 -14.67 13.12 -18.39
N PRO A 686 -15.26 12.69 -17.24
CA PRO A 686 -16.51 13.24 -16.80
C PRO A 686 -16.38 14.73 -16.62
N THR A 687 -17.36 15.48 -17.08
CA THR A 687 -17.43 16.93 -16.82
C THR A 687 -18.34 17.23 -15.64
N LEU A 688 -19.16 16.26 -15.24
CA LEU A 688 -20.21 16.39 -14.26
C LEU A 688 -20.43 15.03 -13.58
N ILE A 689 -20.74 15.03 -12.28
CA ILE A 689 -21.20 13.85 -11.56
C ILE A 689 -22.59 14.14 -11.02
N LEU A 690 -23.53 13.22 -11.26
CA LEU A 690 -24.84 13.20 -10.62
C LEU A 690 -24.73 12.37 -9.35
N LEU A 691 -25.10 12.98 -8.24
CA LEU A 691 -25.10 12.42 -6.90
C LEU A 691 -26.54 12.20 -6.45
N SER A 692 -26.89 10.97 -6.11
CA SER A 692 -28.13 10.64 -5.39
C SER A 692 -27.74 10.26 -3.97
N LEU A 693 -28.13 11.09 -3.00
CA LEU A 693 -27.74 10.97 -1.59
C LEU A 693 -28.99 10.71 -0.76
N LEU A 694 -29.00 9.57 -0.07
CA LEU A 694 -30.05 9.12 0.83
C LEU A 694 -29.49 9.13 2.26
N LEU A 695 -30.23 9.74 3.19
CA LEU A 695 -29.93 9.78 4.62
C LEU A 695 -31.02 9.01 5.37
N ILE A 696 -30.62 8.05 6.21
CA ILE A 696 -31.50 7.32 7.13
C ILE A 696 -31.04 7.63 8.55
N ARG A 697 -31.93 8.13 9.41
CA ARG A 697 -31.56 8.63 10.74
C ARG A 697 -32.06 7.74 11.85
N PHE A 698 -31.15 7.20 12.66
CA PHE A 698 -31.47 6.36 13.81
C PHE A 698 -31.21 7.12 15.12
N ALA A 699 -32.20 7.91 15.54
CA ALA A 699 -32.08 8.76 16.73
C ALA A 699 -31.80 7.97 18.03
N ALA A 700 -32.36 6.76 18.17
CA ALA A 700 -32.14 5.93 19.36
C ALA A 700 -30.75 5.26 19.40
N GLN A 701 -30.07 5.19 18.26
CA GLN A 701 -28.75 4.59 18.10
C GLN A 701 -27.65 5.65 17.91
N ASP A 702 -28.02 6.94 17.99
CA ASP A 702 -27.14 8.06 17.70
C ASP A 702 -26.35 7.93 16.38
N SER A 703 -26.95 7.29 15.39
CA SER A 703 -26.30 6.99 14.11
C SER A 703 -27.10 7.52 12.93
N ASP A 704 -26.41 7.97 11.90
CA ASP A 704 -26.95 8.29 10.58
C ASP A 704 -26.34 7.30 9.56
N ILE A 705 -27.16 6.71 8.69
CA ILE A 705 -26.69 5.98 7.51
C ILE A 705 -26.79 6.86 6.29
N VAL A 706 -25.67 7.01 5.60
CA VAL A 706 -25.53 7.80 4.38
C VAL A 706 -25.32 6.85 3.20
N VAL A 707 -26.27 6.83 2.28
CA VAL A 707 -26.19 6.04 1.05
C VAL A 707 -25.98 6.95 -0.14
N THR A 708 -24.87 6.76 -0.85
CA THR A 708 -24.48 7.61 -1.97
C THR A 708 -24.41 6.81 -3.26
N ILE A 709 -25.12 7.27 -4.30
CA ILE A 709 -25.04 6.71 -5.66
C ILE A 709 -24.43 7.76 -6.59
N ASN A 710 -23.24 7.47 -7.12
CA ASN A 710 -22.51 8.36 -8.02
C ASN A 710 -22.66 7.93 -9.48
N VAL A 711 -23.02 8.87 -10.36
CA VAL A 711 -23.12 8.65 -11.81
C VAL A 711 -22.29 9.70 -12.56
N PRO A 712 -21.13 9.34 -13.11
CA PRO A 712 -20.29 10.25 -13.89
C PRO A 712 -20.86 10.46 -15.31
N PHE A 713 -20.93 11.72 -15.76
CA PHE A 713 -21.35 12.10 -17.11
C PHE A 713 -20.12 12.45 -17.95
N VAL A 714 -19.73 11.54 -18.85
CA VAL A 714 -18.63 11.73 -19.79
C VAL A 714 -19.16 12.28 -21.11
N PRO A 715 -18.67 13.42 -21.62
CA PRO A 715 -19.10 13.96 -22.90
C PRO A 715 -18.95 12.92 -24.02
N GLY A 716 -20.04 12.64 -24.73
CA GLY A 716 -20.09 11.64 -25.81
C GLY A 716 -20.48 10.22 -25.36
N SER A 717 -20.64 9.96 -24.06
CA SER A 717 -21.10 8.66 -23.53
C SER A 717 -22.61 8.60 -23.26
N TYR A 718 -23.33 9.70 -23.47
CA TYR A 718 -24.77 9.83 -23.25
C TYR A 718 -25.42 10.68 -24.35
N ASP A 719 -26.68 10.41 -24.66
CA ASP A 719 -27.46 11.21 -25.61
C ASP A 719 -27.89 12.52 -24.93
N ALA A 720 -27.42 13.66 -25.44
CA ALA A 720 -27.66 14.97 -24.83
C ALA A 720 -29.15 15.36 -24.79
N GLU A 721 -29.99 14.78 -25.66
CA GLU A 721 -31.44 14.99 -25.67
C GLU A 721 -32.16 14.31 -24.49
N ASP A 722 -31.52 13.30 -23.87
CA ASP A 722 -32.04 12.54 -22.75
C ASP A 722 -31.66 13.16 -21.38
N VAL A 723 -30.88 14.23 -21.38
CA VAL A 723 -30.40 14.92 -20.17
C VAL A 723 -30.93 16.35 -20.14
N ASP A 724 -31.83 16.61 -19.20
CA ASP A 724 -32.41 17.93 -18.92
C ASP A 724 -32.77 17.97 -17.43
N PHE A 725 -31.79 18.35 -16.61
CA PHE A 725 -31.90 18.34 -15.15
C PHE A 725 -33.01 19.27 -14.64
N ASP A 726 -33.26 20.40 -15.32
CA ASP A 726 -34.36 21.33 -14.99
C ASP A 726 -35.74 20.70 -15.20
N LYS A 727 -35.84 19.70 -16.09
CA LYS A 727 -37.05 18.91 -16.32
C LYS A 727 -37.03 17.53 -15.65
N GLY A 728 -36.05 17.25 -14.80
CA GLY A 728 -35.90 15.96 -14.11
C GLY A 728 -35.57 14.80 -15.05
N LYS A 729 -34.96 15.07 -16.20
CA LYS A 729 -34.42 14.05 -17.11
C LYS A 729 -32.94 13.85 -16.82
N TRP A 730 -32.59 12.70 -16.25
CA TRP A 730 -31.23 12.41 -15.75
C TRP A 730 -30.38 11.63 -16.76
N GLY A 731 -30.83 11.46 -18.00
CA GLY A 731 -30.22 10.50 -18.92
C GLY A 731 -30.36 9.05 -18.46
N ARG A 732 -29.94 8.13 -19.32
CA ARG A 732 -30.09 6.68 -19.11
C ARG A 732 -29.51 6.17 -17.79
N LEU A 733 -28.28 6.58 -17.44
CA LEU A 733 -27.61 6.11 -16.21
C LEU A 733 -28.21 6.76 -14.96
N GLY A 734 -28.65 8.02 -15.04
CA GLY A 734 -29.38 8.66 -13.95
C GLY A 734 -30.74 8.00 -13.68
N GLU A 735 -31.46 7.59 -14.72
CA GLU A 735 -32.70 6.79 -14.54
C GLU A 735 -32.43 5.42 -13.89
N VAL A 736 -31.29 4.79 -14.17
CA VAL A 736 -30.87 3.57 -13.48
C VAL A 736 -30.57 3.85 -12.01
N ALA A 737 -29.85 4.92 -11.70
CA ALA A 737 -29.58 5.32 -10.32
C ALA A 737 -30.86 5.58 -9.51
N GLU A 738 -31.88 6.18 -10.14
CA GLU A 738 -33.20 6.35 -9.51
C GLU A 738 -33.87 5.01 -9.19
N LYS A 739 -33.83 4.04 -10.11
CA LYS A 739 -34.35 2.67 -9.84
C LYS A 739 -33.57 1.96 -8.74
N ILE A 740 -32.24 2.13 -8.70
CA ILE A 740 -31.40 1.58 -7.63
C ILE A 740 -31.82 2.18 -6.30
N ARG A 741 -31.98 3.51 -6.22
CA ARG A 741 -32.42 4.23 -5.02
C ARG A 741 -33.80 3.76 -4.56
N GLU A 742 -34.77 3.63 -5.47
CA GLU A 742 -36.10 3.09 -5.17
C GLU A 742 -36.02 1.67 -4.61
N ARG A 743 -35.16 0.81 -5.19
CA ARG A 743 -34.98 -0.56 -4.71
C ARG A 743 -34.30 -0.62 -3.35
N VAL A 744 -33.28 0.21 -3.11
CA VAL A 744 -32.62 0.34 -1.81
C VAL A 744 -33.67 0.72 -0.75
N VAL A 745 -34.44 1.78 -0.98
CA VAL A 745 -35.49 2.23 -0.06
C VAL A 745 -36.55 1.15 0.20
N GLY A 746 -36.94 0.37 -0.82
CA GLY A 746 -37.92 -0.71 -0.66
C GLY A 746 -37.39 -2.01 -0.02
N SER A 747 -36.07 -2.18 0.10
CA SER A 747 -35.46 -3.43 0.57
C SER A 747 -34.53 -3.28 1.78
N PHE A 748 -34.15 -2.05 2.14
CA PHE A 748 -33.22 -1.76 3.23
C PHE A 748 -33.80 -2.18 4.59
N GLU A 749 -33.25 -3.25 5.16
CA GLU A 749 -33.72 -3.87 6.40
C GLU A 749 -32.56 -3.99 7.39
N VAL A 750 -32.74 -3.47 8.61
CA VAL A 750 -31.81 -3.69 9.72
C VAL A 750 -32.23 -4.97 10.45
N ARG A 751 -31.38 -5.99 10.40
CA ARG A 751 -31.58 -7.28 11.09
C ARG A 751 -30.95 -7.29 12.48
N GLU A 752 -29.78 -6.67 12.63
CA GLU A 752 -29.03 -6.64 13.89
C GLU A 752 -28.77 -5.20 14.35
N TRP A 753 -29.63 -4.72 15.27
CA TRP A 753 -29.52 -3.36 15.81
C TRP A 753 -28.30 -3.15 16.72
N GLY A 754 -27.67 -4.23 17.18
CA GLY A 754 -26.40 -4.16 17.93
C GLY A 754 -25.23 -3.60 17.12
N LEU A 755 -25.37 -3.51 15.79
CA LEU A 755 -24.40 -2.87 14.90
C LEU A 755 -24.08 -1.43 15.30
N PHE A 756 -25.06 -0.69 15.82
CA PHE A 756 -24.91 0.73 16.13
C PHE A 756 -24.48 1.01 17.59
N GLY A 757 -24.13 -0.03 18.35
CA GLY A 757 -23.82 0.07 19.79
C GLY A 757 -25.07 0.08 20.70
N GLU A 758 -24.87 -0.20 22.00
CA GLU A 758 -25.92 -0.01 23.01
C GLU A 758 -26.06 1.49 23.30
N GLY A 759 -27.13 2.13 22.82
CA GLY A 759 -27.48 3.48 23.24
C GLY A 759 -27.78 3.50 24.75
N GLU A 760 -27.27 4.50 25.48
CA GLU A 760 -27.57 4.73 26.90
C GLU A 760 -29.07 4.91 27.19
#